data_AF-A0AAD4EQB8-F1
#
_entry.id   AF-A0AAD4EQB8-F1
#
_cell.length_a   1.000
_cell.length_b   1.000
_cell.length_c   1.000
_cell.angle_alpha   90.00
_cell.angle_beta   90.00
_cell.angle_gamma   90.00
#
_symmetry.space_group_name_H-M   'P 1'
#
loop_
_entity.id
_entity.type
_entity.pdbx_description
1 polymer ?
#
loop_
_entity_poly.entity_id
_entity_poly.type
_entity_poly.pdbx_seq_one_letter_code
_entity_poly.pdbx_strand_id
1 'polypeptide(L)'
;MKAAQPAAKHKSKPATFSHSCAVLGGPNGPIIAAGSHFGPGVSVNTSRIILRANANADQCMGFSINFPLGEGQKANEEAVDTINICGDPVVQLDWHRLLVKLPRDGFTCSYSDAPAALAARFGDTLKLCLISIRLRDGARVTVEGFGIPFANYEQPEVVRWINDNATIVGDITLSELLRWDEFHLLVPRPPAQLQRQWTEDVMPSPPFVYPYGVEHNWRLERYEALLQATKAKEQFPTSYRYIDDNSHVAVVTQAVVQDVFWLHQTVEVMKKLWFPVYFVPRRHDESQFFVIIPMTRFREWFDPAWRRLAKNREVVLLLRGGEDKDEKVAPVQWSCNIIDHPQGNEGLQHHPTDEHELVLSARRPSKGKDGHDFKNRAALLFDAELHEAERKVDAACQFLPSAEPTLQHDRAGSISIADRMDLHRALMRGTGFYDWMTRDRPEEPAPAFRPLPAVNFLNGRDDKYVDALMEEAPAQDRVPFRRYLSNRPLGLCLITAAPGFGKRTALLSVAGLAMQKTLGKVFCSGPSSIAVDSLAYRLDRIAKSVCDRYNEGKVKGDPSRARRPLVVRGHNVAHETEAVWQMLRHPDRDTVFSGNGIAWNRHLSVAYWFLVLLRSQAKGIRQLDEDDSEVLHQIRQEIEQRSDLEKLRSLVAGWMTFEEWVACKEDVKIEPILNSIIRNADLLCTTPAESAQKESAYLHYKFGLAQGILIDEASRLHRADYACVAGNCLLPCVMGGDLISLKELRHQAVTGREKNRLGYFYNRHADDGVISPLMFFQASGIPVYRLAGQLQNPGQLQIPEGPRPLKRSWYERTAGR
;
A
#
# COMPACT_ATOMS: atom_id res chain seq x y z
N MET A 1 52.79 -35.83 3.66
CA MET A 1 52.82 -34.37 3.87
C MET A 1 51.97 -33.68 2.80
N LYS A 2 50.71 -33.36 3.11
CA LYS A 2 49.88 -32.42 2.35
C LYS A 2 49.34 -31.43 3.38
N ALA A 3 49.69 -30.17 3.21
CA ALA A 3 49.40 -29.10 4.16
C ALA A 3 47.88 -28.90 4.33
N ALA A 4 47.43 -28.92 5.57
CA ALA A 4 46.08 -28.54 5.95
C ALA A 4 45.88 -27.05 5.68
N GLN A 5 44.93 -26.70 4.82
CA GLN A 5 44.42 -25.34 4.72
C GLN A 5 43.70 -24.99 6.03
N PRO A 6 43.93 -23.82 6.64
CA PRO A 6 43.28 -23.44 7.88
C PRO A 6 41.78 -23.22 7.61
N ALA A 7 40.95 -23.91 8.39
CA ALA A 7 39.51 -23.68 8.44
C ALA A 7 39.25 -22.19 8.63
N ALA A 8 38.52 -21.58 7.68
CA ALA A 8 38.05 -20.22 7.80
C ALA A 8 37.23 -20.11 9.09
N LYS A 9 37.78 -19.41 10.09
CA LYS A 9 37.07 -19.11 11.33
C LYS A 9 35.72 -18.50 10.97
N HIS A 10 34.64 -19.11 11.45
CA HIS A 10 33.31 -18.49 11.48
C HIS A 10 33.46 -17.06 11.99
N LYS A 11 33.29 -16.06 11.12
CA LYS A 11 33.18 -14.66 11.54
C LYS A 11 31.98 -14.59 12.48
N SER A 12 32.23 -14.20 13.73
CA SER A 12 31.19 -13.96 14.74
C SER A 12 30.11 -13.05 14.15
N LYS A 13 28.84 -13.36 14.39
CA LYS A 13 27.71 -12.49 14.01
C LYS A 13 28.03 -11.04 14.40
N PRO A 14 27.84 -10.05 13.51
CA PRO A 14 28.13 -8.67 13.84
C PRO A 14 27.29 -8.23 15.05
N ALA A 15 27.95 -7.69 16.07
CA ALA A 15 27.33 -7.31 17.33
C ALA A 15 26.49 -6.02 17.13
N THR A 16 25.21 -6.07 17.47
CA THR A 16 24.47 -4.85 17.81
C THR A 16 24.83 -4.50 19.24
N PHE A 17 25.47 -3.35 19.45
CA PHE A 17 25.80 -2.84 20.77
C PHE A 17 24.85 -1.70 21.13
N SER A 18 24.29 -1.76 22.34
CA SER A 18 23.48 -0.66 22.87
C SER A 18 23.62 -0.59 24.38
N HIS A 19 23.85 0.63 24.88
CA HIS A 19 24.02 0.86 26.31
C HIS A 19 23.37 2.18 26.72
N SER A 20 22.87 2.26 27.96
CA SER A 20 22.30 3.49 28.48
C SER A 20 23.39 4.57 28.59
N CYS A 21 23.03 5.81 28.28
CA CYS A 21 23.93 6.97 28.38
C CYS A 21 23.18 8.18 28.91
N ALA A 22 23.88 9.23 29.31
CA ALA A 22 23.34 10.57 29.48
C ALA A 22 23.91 11.52 28.42
N VAL A 23 23.08 12.41 27.90
CA VAL A 23 23.43 13.45 26.93
C VAL A 23 23.58 14.77 27.68
N LEU A 24 24.71 15.46 27.50
CA LEU A 24 25.07 16.65 28.28
C LEU A 24 25.15 17.89 27.39
N GLY A 25 24.77 19.05 27.95
CA GLY A 25 24.93 20.37 27.32
C GLY A 25 26.34 20.94 27.45
N GLY A 26 27.35 20.14 27.11
CA GLY A 26 28.76 20.42 27.36
C GLY A 26 29.40 19.38 28.31
N PRO A 27 30.74 19.36 28.44
CA PRO A 27 31.46 18.33 29.18
C PRO A 27 31.14 18.33 30.69
N ASN A 28 30.77 19.49 31.23
CA ASN A 28 30.28 19.67 32.61
C ASN A 28 28.87 20.30 32.63
N GLY A 29 28.16 20.25 31.51
CA GLY A 29 26.90 20.96 31.30
C GLY A 29 25.69 20.35 32.02
N PRO A 30 24.50 20.95 31.85
CA PRO A 30 23.25 20.35 32.33
C PRO A 30 23.00 19.00 31.65
N ILE A 31 22.24 18.13 32.31
CA ILE A 31 21.83 16.84 31.75
C ILE A 31 20.56 17.08 30.92
N ILE A 32 20.65 16.81 29.63
CA ILE A 32 19.54 17.03 28.69
C ILE A 32 18.62 15.80 28.66
N ALA A 33 19.24 14.62 28.63
CA ALA A 33 18.56 13.33 28.69
C ALA A 33 19.45 12.33 29.42
N ALA A 34 18.87 11.39 30.16
CA ALA A 34 19.62 10.35 30.84
C ALA A 34 18.90 9.01 30.75
N GLY A 35 19.63 7.89 30.70
CA GLY A 35 19.03 6.57 30.81
C GLY A 35 18.62 6.22 32.25
N SER A 36 17.75 5.22 32.41
CA SER A 36 17.22 4.76 33.71
C SER A 36 18.27 4.40 34.78
N HIS A 37 19.52 4.12 34.40
CA HIS A 37 20.63 3.84 35.33
C HIS A 37 21.20 5.09 36.02
N PHE A 38 20.81 6.29 35.59
CA PHE A 38 21.31 7.56 36.13
C PHE A 38 20.39 8.18 37.19
N GLY A 39 19.36 7.46 37.65
CA GLY A 39 18.48 7.84 38.76
C GLY A 39 17.21 8.61 38.35
N PRO A 40 16.22 8.73 39.25
CA PRO A 40 14.99 9.47 39.02
C PRO A 40 15.24 10.98 39.21
N GLY A 41 15.39 11.71 38.11
CA GLY A 41 15.62 13.17 38.19
C GLY A 41 15.76 13.91 36.87
N VAL A 42 15.62 13.21 35.73
CA VAL A 42 15.67 13.81 34.40
C VAL A 42 14.34 13.54 33.71
N SER A 43 13.79 14.54 33.03
CA SER A 43 12.46 14.40 32.40
C SER A 43 12.46 13.46 31.19
N VAL A 44 13.63 13.23 30.59
CA VAL A 44 13.84 12.26 29.51
C VAL A 44 14.71 11.11 30.03
N ASN A 45 14.07 10.05 30.52
CA ASN A 45 14.71 8.94 31.28
C ASN A 45 15.20 7.76 30.43
N THR A 46 15.28 7.92 29.11
CA THR A 46 15.62 6.81 28.19
C THR A 46 16.54 7.24 27.06
N SER A 47 17.80 7.60 27.33
CA SER A 47 18.85 7.77 26.31
C SER A 47 19.85 6.61 26.25
N ARG A 48 20.32 6.29 25.03
CA ARG A 48 21.22 5.15 24.77
C ARG A 48 22.21 5.43 23.64
N ILE A 49 23.46 5.00 23.80
CA ILE A 49 24.38 4.82 22.66
C ILE A 49 24.05 3.55 21.90
N ILE A 50 24.29 3.57 20.59
CA ILE A 50 23.94 2.50 19.66
C ILE A 50 25.08 2.30 18.65
N LEU A 51 25.37 1.04 18.34
CA LEU A 51 26.16 0.61 17.19
C LEU A 51 25.43 -0.58 16.54
N ARG A 52 25.05 -0.42 15.27
CA ARG A 52 24.47 -1.46 14.43
C ARG A 52 25.45 -1.79 13.31
N ALA A 53 26.00 -3.00 13.35
CA ALA A 53 27.05 -3.46 12.46
C ALA A 53 26.59 -4.55 11.46
N ASN A 54 25.29 -4.65 11.17
CA ASN A 54 24.77 -5.69 10.27
C ASN A 54 25.23 -5.42 8.82
N ALA A 55 25.88 -6.40 8.18
CA ALA A 55 26.35 -6.28 6.81
C ALA A 55 25.21 -6.25 5.77
N ASN A 56 24.02 -6.72 6.13
CA ASN A 56 22.85 -6.83 5.25
C ASN A 56 21.76 -5.80 5.57
N ALA A 57 22.07 -4.74 6.34
CA ALA A 57 21.11 -3.71 6.71
C ALA A 57 21.83 -2.37 6.94
N ASP A 58 21.04 -1.32 7.14
CA ASP A 58 21.55 0.00 7.51
C ASP A 58 22.44 -0.06 8.77
N GLN A 59 23.69 0.38 8.59
CA GLN A 59 24.73 0.39 9.61
C GLN A 59 24.76 1.77 10.25
N CYS A 60 24.81 1.84 11.57
CA CYS A 60 24.85 3.13 12.24
C CYS A 60 25.62 3.09 13.55
N MET A 61 26.37 4.16 13.82
CA MET A 61 26.93 4.48 15.11
C MET A 61 26.37 5.83 15.56
N GLY A 62 25.97 5.95 16.83
CA GLY A 62 25.40 7.19 17.34
C GLY A 62 24.66 6.99 18.66
N PHE A 63 23.67 7.83 18.92
CA PHE A 63 22.88 7.78 20.15
C PHE A 63 21.41 8.04 19.88
N SER A 64 20.56 7.60 20.80
CA SER A 64 19.12 7.78 20.75
C SER A 64 18.61 8.46 22.00
N ILE A 65 17.61 9.32 21.82
CA ILE A 65 16.83 9.94 22.88
C ILE A 65 15.41 9.41 22.70
N ASN A 66 14.90 8.70 23.71
CA ASN A 66 13.53 8.19 23.67
C ASN A 66 12.68 9.03 24.63
N PHE A 67 11.62 9.62 24.11
CA PHE A 67 10.65 10.45 24.83
C PHE A 67 9.43 9.61 25.18
N PRO A 68 8.87 9.74 26.40
CA PRO A 68 7.72 8.94 26.80
C PRO A 68 6.46 9.31 26.00
N LEU A 69 5.63 8.31 25.69
CA LEU A 69 4.29 8.44 25.11
C LEU A 69 3.18 8.07 26.12
N GLY A 70 3.54 7.83 27.38
CA GLY A 70 2.65 7.30 28.41
C GLY A 70 2.59 5.77 28.42
N GLU A 71 2.30 5.18 29.58
CA GLU A 71 2.26 3.72 29.76
C GLU A 71 1.11 3.09 28.96
N GLY A 72 1.45 2.24 28.00
CA GLY A 72 0.48 1.65 27.06
C GLY A 72 -0.26 2.69 26.21
N GLN A 73 0.22 3.95 26.17
CA GLN A 73 -0.39 5.12 25.53
C GLN A 73 -1.91 5.25 25.70
N LYS A 74 -2.49 4.85 26.83
CA LYS A 74 -3.95 4.88 27.04
C LYS A 74 -4.55 6.28 26.84
N ALA A 75 -3.90 7.30 27.40
CA ALA A 75 -4.34 8.69 27.25
C ALA A 75 -4.25 9.18 25.79
N ASN A 76 -3.24 8.73 25.03
CA ASN A 76 -3.14 9.04 23.60
C ASN A 76 -4.21 8.32 22.79
N GLU A 77 -4.57 7.09 23.15
CA GLU A 77 -5.64 6.34 22.50
C GLU A 77 -7.01 7.00 22.72
N GLU A 78 -7.31 7.42 23.95
CA GLU A 78 -8.51 8.21 24.27
C GLU A 78 -8.57 9.53 23.49
N ALA A 79 -7.41 10.14 23.25
CA ALA A 79 -7.29 11.39 22.50
C ALA A 79 -7.06 11.20 21.00
N VAL A 80 -6.99 9.96 20.51
CA VAL A 80 -6.90 9.57 19.10
C VAL A 80 -5.58 9.92 18.40
N ASP A 81 -4.48 9.90 19.16
CA ASP A 81 -3.13 10.15 18.68
C ASP A 81 -2.20 8.94 18.92
N THR A 82 -2.73 7.71 18.87
CA THR A 82 -1.95 6.49 19.10
C THR A 82 -0.85 6.32 18.06
N ILE A 83 0.39 6.15 18.53
CA ILE A 83 1.57 5.95 17.69
C ILE A 83 2.01 4.50 17.79
N ASN A 84 2.13 3.81 16.66
CA ASN A 84 2.79 2.50 16.62
C ASN A 84 4.23 2.70 16.13
N ILE A 85 5.18 1.89 16.60
CA ILE A 85 6.56 1.99 16.14
C ILE A 85 7.13 0.58 16.00
N CYS A 86 7.84 0.34 14.88
CA CYS A 86 8.65 -0.83 14.55
C CYS A 86 8.57 -2.07 15.48
N GLY A 87 8.06 -3.18 14.94
CA GLY A 87 8.13 -4.53 15.53
C GLY A 87 7.56 -5.57 14.57
N ASP A 88 7.80 -6.86 14.85
CA ASP A 88 7.06 -7.98 14.27
C ASP A 88 6.34 -8.76 15.40
N PRO A 89 5.03 -8.54 15.63
CA PRO A 89 4.14 -7.60 14.94
C PRO A 89 4.47 -6.13 15.25
N VAL A 90 3.94 -5.17 14.47
CA VAL A 90 4.04 -3.74 14.81
C VAL A 90 3.42 -3.54 16.19
N VAL A 91 4.25 -3.16 17.15
CA VAL A 91 3.84 -3.00 18.56
C VAL A 91 3.66 -1.52 18.86
N GLN A 92 2.71 -1.25 19.74
CA GLN A 92 2.62 0.04 20.40
C GLN A 92 3.80 0.18 21.37
N LEU A 93 4.60 1.23 21.23
CA LEU A 93 5.74 1.50 22.12
C LEU A 93 5.41 2.66 23.04
N ASP A 94 5.81 2.60 24.30
CA ASP A 94 5.57 3.68 25.26
C ASP A 94 6.55 4.84 25.10
N TRP A 95 7.30 4.88 23.99
CA TRP A 95 8.26 5.93 23.71
C TRP A 95 8.37 6.26 22.22
N HIS A 96 8.61 7.53 21.94
CA HIS A 96 9.00 8.08 20.65
C HIS A 96 10.54 8.21 20.59
N ARG A 97 11.18 7.66 19.56
CA ARG A 97 12.65 7.65 19.45
C ARG A 97 13.14 8.65 18.43
N LEU A 98 14.01 9.55 18.89
CA LEU A 98 14.95 10.27 18.05
C LEU A 98 16.27 9.51 18.02
N LEU A 99 16.78 9.20 16.81
CA LEU A 99 18.08 8.57 16.60
C LEU A 99 18.99 9.55 15.88
N VAL A 100 20.11 9.90 16.52
CA VAL A 100 21.16 10.73 15.95
C VAL A 100 22.28 9.79 15.48
N LYS A 101 22.49 9.71 14.17
CA LYS A 101 23.55 8.90 13.56
C LYS A 101 24.73 9.80 13.23
N LEU A 102 25.91 9.34 13.60
CA LEU A 102 27.17 10.00 13.27
C LEU A 102 27.54 9.67 11.81
N PRO A 103 28.06 10.65 11.05
CA PRO A 103 28.49 10.44 9.68
C PRO A 103 29.74 9.55 9.63
N ARG A 104 29.73 8.52 8.77
CA ARG A 104 30.89 7.63 8.61
C ARG A 104 32.14 8.42 8.21
N ASP A 105 33.27 8.17 8.87
CA ASP A 105 34.55 8.88 8.70
C ASP A 105 34.49 10.41 8.96
N GLY A 106 33.37 10.93 9.45
CA GLY A 106 33.07 12.36 9.57
C GLY A 106 33.18 12.93 10.98
N PHE A 107 33.69 12.15 11.95
CA PHE A 107 33.84 12.59 13.34
C PHE A 107 35.14 12.08 13.98
N THR A 108 35.39 12.52 15.21
CA THR A 108 36.42 12.03 16.11
C THR A 108 35.81 11.77 17.48
N CYS A 109 36.26 10.72 18.17
CA CYS A 109 35.81 10.38 19.51
C CYS A 109 36.99 10.33 20.49
N SER A 110 36.83 10.93 21.65
CA SER A 110 37.72 10.73 22.81
C SER A 110 36.96 10.06 23.95
N TYR A 111 37.65 9.19 24.68
CA TYR A 111 37.13 8.44 25.83
C TYR A 111 37.94 8.78 27.06
N SER A 112 37.31 9.29 28.10
CA SER A 112 37.96 9.68 29.35
C SER A 112 37.12 9.27 30.55
N ASP A 113 37.74 9.17 31.73
CA ASP A 113 36.99 9.03 32.97
C ASP A 113 36.18 10.31 33.22
N ALA A 114 34.95 10.15 33.73
CA ALA A 114 34.10 11.28 34.03
C ALA A 114 34.75 12.18 35.12
N PRO A 115 34.72 13.51 34.96
CA PRO A 115 35.18 14.43 36.00
C PRO A 115 34.49 14.15 37.34
N ALA A 116 35.21 14.25 38.46
CA ALA A 116 34.68 13.92 39.78
C ALA A 116 33.39 14.70 40.13
N ALA A 117 33.33 15.99 39.75
CA ALA A 117 32.14 16.82 39.94
C ALA A 117 30.92 16.35 39.12
N LEU A 118 31.15 15.82 37.92
CA LEU A 118 30.09 15.24 37.09
C LEU A 118 29.66 13.87 37.61
N ALA A 119 30.62 13.03 38.04
CA ALA A 119 30.35 11.72 38.59
C ALA A 119 29.53 11.78 39.89
N ALA A 120 29.82 12.75 40.76
CA ALA A 120 29.10 12.98 42.01
C ALA A 120 27.58 13.22 41.80
N ARG A 121 27.16 13.71 40.63
CA ARG A 121 25.73 13.94 40.30
C ARG A 121 24.93 12.64 40.15
N PHE A 122 25.61 11.51 39.95
CA PHE A 122 25.00 10.20 39.71
C PHE A 122 25.38 9.14 40.77
N GLY A 123 26.10 9.56 41.81
CA GLY A 123 26.59 8.71 42.90
C GLY A 123 27.94 8.04 42.63
N ASP A 124 28.70 7.78 43.71
CA ASP A 124 30.09 7.30 43.67
C ASP A 124 30.27 5.82 43.26
N THR A 125 29.18 5.09 43.02
CA THR A 125 29.22 3.65 42.77
C THR A 125 29.40 3.26 41.30
N LEU A 126 29.24 4.20 40.37
CA LEU A 126 29.32 3.94 38.92
C LEU A 126 30.67 4.39 38.35
N LYS A 127 31.36 3.49 37.64
CA LYS A 127 32.49 3.87 36.78
C LYS A 127 31.95 4.48 35.50
N LEU A 128 32.02 5.80 35.39
CA LEU A 128 31.46 6.59 34.30
C LEU A 128 32.55 7.00 33.31
N CYS A 129 32.31 6.76 32.02
CA CYS A 129 33.13 7.26 30.93
C CYS A 129 32.44 8.44 30.25
N LEU A 130 33.17 9.53 30.09
CA LEU A 130 32.80 10.66 29.24
C LEU A 130 33.34 10.43 27.83
N ILE A 131 32.43 10.33 26.87
CA ILE A 131 32.71 10.36 25.44
C ILE A 131 32.52 11.78 24.95
N SER A 132 33.54 12.35 24.31
CA SER A 132 33.40 13.60 23.55
C SER A 132 33.53 13.31 22.06
N ILE A 133 32.51 13.69 21.30
CA ILE A 133 32.38 13.43 19.88
C ILE A 133 32.43 14.78 19.18
N ARG A 134 33.39 14.99 18.29
CA ARG A 134 33.49 16.21 17.47
C ARG A 134 33.35 15.87 16.00
N LEU A 135 32.38 16.48 15.34
CA LEU A 135 32.19 16.40 13.89
C LEU A 135 33.32 17.18 13.20
N ARG A 136 33.74 16.69 12.03
CA ARG A 136 34.69 17.41 11.18
C ARG A 136 33.98 18.52 10.41
N ASP A 137 34.73 19.51 9.94
CA ASP A 137 34.18 20.63 9.18
C ASP A 137 33.30 20.15 8.01
N GLY A 138 32.07 20.64 7.96
CA GLY A 138 31.07 20.30 6.94
C GLY A 138 30.34 18.97 7.15
N ALA A 139 30.75 18.15 8.11
CA ALA A 139 30.03 16.92 8.46
C ALA A 139 28.77 17.24 9.27
N ARG A 140 27.69 16.49 9.04
CA ARG A 140 26.42 16.65 9.76
C ARG A 140 25.90 15.30 10.21
N VAL A 141 25.20 15.28 11.34
CA VAL A 141 24.49 14.10 11.81
C VAL A 141 23.25 13.82 10.94
N THR A 142 22.89 12.55 10.82
CA THR A 142 21.57 12.16 10.30
C THR A 142 20.62 11.97 11.46
N VAL A 143 19.45 12.61 11.43
CA VAL A 143 18.45 12.53 12.50
C VAL A 143 17.24 11.74 12.00
N GLU A 144 16.94 10.62 12.65
CA GLU A 144 15.68 9.91 12.46
C GLU A 144 14.69 10.18 13.58
N GLY A 145 13.40 10.12 13.27
CA GLY A 145 12.28 10.24 14.19
C GLY A 145 11.73 11.65 14.33
N PHE A 146 12.52 12.67 13.99
CA PHE A 146 12.13 14.08 14.17
C PHE A 146 10.98 14.49 13.25
N GLY A 147 10.07 15.30 13.77
CA GLY A 147 8.90 15.82 13.03
C GLY A 147 7.76 14.83 12.85
N ILE A 148 7.91 13.58 13.28
CA ILE A 148 6.78 12.64 13.36
C ILE A 148 5.79 13.20 14.39
N PRO A 149 4.47 13.22 14.12
CA PRO A 149 3.48 13.72 15.06
C PRO A 149 3.65 13.09 16.44
N PHE A 150 3.77 13.93 17.47
CA PHE A 150 3.99 13.50 18.84
C PHE A 150 2.88 14.03 19.76
N ALA A 151 2.36 13.16 20.61
CA ALA A 151 1.43 13.50 21.65
C ALA A 151 1.78 12.75 22.94
N ASN A 152 1.67 13.45 24.07
CA ASN A 152 1.72 12.87 25.39
C ASN A 152 0.83 13.72 26.31
N TYR A 153 -0.35 13.19 26.64
CA TYR A 153 -1.32 13.90 27.46
C TYR A 153 -1.01 13.87 28.97
N GLU A 154 -0.09 13.01 29.39
CA GLU A 154 0.35 12.91 30.79
C GLU A 154 1.48 13.91 31.11
N GLN A 155 2.29 14.29 30.11
CA GLN A 155 3.45 15.18 30.25
C GLN A 155 3.45 16.28 29.16
N PRO A 156 2.63 17.35 29.31
CA PRO A 156 2.51 18.42 28.31
C PRO A 156 3.82 19.15 28.02
N GLU A 157 4.74 19.24 28.99
CA GLU A 157 6.06 19.84 28.82
C GLU A 157 6.90 19.12 27.76
N VAL A 158 6.83 17.79 27.70
CA VAL A 158 7.55 16.98 26.70
C VAL A 158 6.99 17.25 25.30
N VAL A 159 5.67 17.44 25.18
CA VAL A 159 5.01 17.82 23.93
C VAL A 159 5.56 19.14 23.42
N ARG A 160 5.72 20.13 24.30
CA ARG A 160 6.28 21.44 23.94
C ARG A 160 7.74 21.37 23.50
N TRP A 161 8.56 20.49 24.08
CA TRP A 161 9.95 20.30 23.64
C TRP A 161 10.06 19.77 22.21
N ILE A 162 9.17 18.85 21.84
CA ILE A 162 9.22 18.17 20.54
C ILE A 162 8.50 18.97 19.45
N ASN A 163 7.27 19.43 19.74
CA ASN A 163 6.41 20.06 18.74
C ASN A 163 6.65 21.57 18.62
N ASP A 164 6.90 22.25 19.75
CA ASP A 164 6.99 23.72 19.79
C ASP A 164 8.44 24.22 19.93
N ASN A 165 9.41 23.29 19.93
CA ASN A 165 10.83 23.58 20.15
C ASN A 165 11.11 24.36 21.44
N ALA A 166 10.35 24.10 22.50
CA ALA A 166 10.58 24.70 23.80
C ALA A 166 11.90 24.21 24.43
N THR A 167 12.44 24.99 25.36
CA THR A 167 13.68 24.67 26.10
C THR A 167 13.52 23.40 26.93
N ILE A 168 14.44 22.45 26.76
CA ILE A 168 14.48 21.18 27.52
C ILE A 168 15.06 21.45 28.92
N VAL A 169 16.24 22.08 28.96
CA VAL A 169 16.95 22.42 30.20
C VAL A 169 17.81 23.66 30.00
N GLY A 170 17.74 24.60 30.94
CA GLY A 170 18.34 25.93 30.76
C GLY A 170 17.79 26.58 29.48
N ASP A 171 18.68 27.10 28.65
CA ASP A 171 18.34 27.72 27.35
C ASP A 171 18.46 26.75 26.17
N ILE A 172 18.66 25.44 26.41
CA ILE A 172 18.92 24.46 25.35
C ILE A 172 17.61 23.90 24.79
N THR A 173 17.40 24.09 23.50
CA THR A 173 16.28 23.50 22.74
C THR A 173 16.69 22.17 22.07
N LEU A 174 15.70 21.36 21.69
CA LEU A 174 15.94 20.16 20.88
C LEU A 174 16.58 20.53 19.53
N SER A 175 16.17 21.66 18.94
CA SER A 175 16.71 22.13 17.66
C SER A 175 18.20 22.44 17.70
N GLU A 176 18.67 23.05 18.78
CA GLU A 176 20.07 23.43 18.93
C GLU A 176 20.93 22.19 19.14
N LEU A 177 20.48 21.29 20.02
CA LEU A 177 21.14 20.00 20.27
C LEU A 177 21.41 19.23 18.97
N LEU A 178 20.42 19.16 18.07
CA LEU A 178 20.54 18.42 16.80
C LEU A 178 21.45 19.10 15.76
N ARG A 179 21.80 20.38 15.97
CA ARG A 179 22.71 21.16 15.12
C ARG A 179 24.12 21.30 15.67
N TRP A 180 24.42 20.69 16.82
CA TRP A 180 25.76 20.77 17.40
C TRP A 180 26.80 20.01 16.59
N ASP A 181 28.01 20.57 16.55
CA ASP A 181 29.20 19.93 16.01
C ASP A 181 29.97 19.12 17.08
N GLU A 182 29.60 19.29 18.36
CA GLU A 182 30.22 18.58 19.47
C GLU A 182 29.15 17.99 20.41
N PHE A 183 29.27 16.70 20.71
CA PHE A 183 28.37 15.96 21.61
C PHE A 183 29.15 15.36 22.77
N HIS A 184 28.58 15.44 23.97
CA HIS A 184 29.15 14.84 25.17
C HIS A 184 28.20 13.81 25.74
N LEU A 185 28.66 12.56 25.82
CA LEU A 185 27.86 11.42 26.28
C LEU A 185 28.52 10.78 27.50
N LEU A 186 27.75 10.56 28.56
CA LEU A 186 28.20 9.88 29.77
C LEU A 186 27.68 8.44 29.77
N VAL A 187 28.54 7.45 30.00
CA VAL A 187 28.18 6.03 29.90
C VAL A 187 28.69 5.27 31.12
N PRO A 188 27.90 4.40 31.77
CA PRO A 188 28.31 3.67 32.96
C PRO A 188 29.19 2.46 32.61
N ARG A 189 30.33 2.71 31.98
CA ARG A 189 31.37 1.72 31.65
C ARG A 189 32.77 2.32 31.70
N PRO A 190 33.82 1.50 31.91
CA PRO A 190 35.20 1.94 31.81
C PRO A 190 35.58 2.40 30.39
N PRO A 191 36.38 3.48 30.22
CA PRO A 191 36.76 4.03 28.90
C PRO A 191 37.39 3.00 27.96
N ALA A 192 38.38 2.23 28.44
CA ALA A 192 39.10 1.25 27.63
C ALA A 192 38.21 0.12 27.08
N GLN A 193 37.16 -0.26 27.82
CA GLN A 193 36.21 -1.27 27.35
C GLN A 193 35.27 -0.67 26.30
N LEU A 194 34.82 0.56 26.52
CA LEU A 194 33.89 1.24 25.63
C LEU A 194 34.53 1.56 24.28
N GLN A 195 35.78 2.04 24.27
CA GLN A 195 36.55 2.29 23.05
C GLN A 195 36.69 1.05 22.16
N ARG A 196 36.78 -0.15 22.75
CA ARG A 196 36.86 -1.42 22.00
C ARG A 196 35.51 -1.89 21.44
N GLN A 197 34.40 -1.48 22.05
CA GLN A 197 33.06 -2.00 21.75
C GLN A 197 32.21 -1.03 20.92
N TRP A 198 32.42 0.27 21.08
CA TRP A 198 31.70 1.34 20.42
C TRP A 198 32.70 2.17 19.61
N THR A 199 33.22 1.59 18.53
CA THR A 199 34.12 2.26 17.58
C THR A 199 33.66 1.95 16.16
N GLU A 200 33.98 2.88 15.26
CA GLU A 200 33.69 2.78 13.83
C GLU A 200 34.42 1.61 13.17
N ASP A 201 35.61 1.23 13.67
CA ASP A 201 36.42 0.13 13.14
C ASP A 201 35.73 -1.24 13.17
N VAL A 202 34.69 -1.40 14.01
CA VAL A 202 33.92 -2.64 14.12
C VAL A 202 32.84 -2.73 13.04
N MET A 203 32.50 -1.62 12.37
CA MET A 203 31.49 -1.60 11.32
C MET A 203 32.03 -2.25 10.03
N PRO A 204 31.25 -3.09 9.34
CA PRO A 204 31.66 -3.65 8.06
C PRO A 204 32.00 -2.55 7.04
N SER A 205 32.97 -2.83 6.18
CA SER A 205 33.33 -1.97 5.04
C SER A 205 33.17 -2.77 3.73
N PRO A 206 32.58 -2.19 2.67
CA PRO A 206 32.04 -0.83 2.56
C PRO A 206 30.67 -0.64 3.28
N PRO A 207 30.14 0.60 3.37
CA PRO A 207 28.77 0.86 3.83
C PRO A 207 27.75 0.01 3.10
N PHE A 208 26.67 -0.34 3.80
CA PHE A 208 25.60 -1.13 3.20
C PHE A 208 24.87 -0.34 2.11
N VAL A 209 24.75 -0.96 0.93
CA VAL A 209 23.90 -0.51 -0.16
C VAL A 209 23.22 -1.75 -0.74
N TYR A 210 21.95 -1.61 -1.13
CA TYR A 210 21.27 -2.70 -1.83
C TYR A 210 21.96 -2.99 -3.18
N PRO A 211 22.18 -4.27 -3.53
CA PRO A 211 23.04 -4.66 -4.66
C PRO A 211 22.33 -4.55 -6.03
N TYR A 212 21.46 -3.55 -6.21
CA TYR A 212 20.60 -3.40 -7.39
C TYR A 212 20.92 -2.16 -8.23
N GLY A 213 21.90 -1.36 -7.81
CA GLY A 213 22.27 -0.12 -8.49
C GLY A 213 21.27 1.01 -8.26
N VAL A 214 21.21 1.93 -9.22
CA VAL A 214 20.38 3.16 -9.17
C VAL A 214 19.31 3.22 -10.27
N GLU A 215 19.35 2.28 -11.21
CA GLU A 215 18.44 2.25 -12.35
C GLU A 215 17.34 1.20 -12.13
N HIS A 216 16.10 1.66 -11.95
CA HIS A 216 14.97 0.81 -11.54
C HIS A 216 13.79 0.80 -12.52
N ASN A 217 13.84 1.54 -13.63
CA ASN A 217 12.81 1.52 -14.68
C ASN A 217 12.58 0.09 -15.23
N TRP A 218 11.38 -0.23 -15.71
CA TRP A 218 11.12 -1.58 -16.18
C TRP A 218 11.98 -1.98 -17.39
N ARG A 219 12.86 -2.98 -17.20
CA ARG A 219 13.64 -3.60 -18.28
C ARG A 219 13.98 -5.04 -17.94
N LEU A 220 13.35 -5.98 -18.65
CA LEU A 220 13.42 -7.39 -18.31
C LEU A 220 14.84 -7.95 -18.38
N GLU A 221 15.64 -7.60 -19.39
CA GLU A 221 17.01 -8.12 -19.53
C GLU A 221 17.93 -7.61 -18.42
N ARG A 222 17.75 -6.36 -17.97
CA ARG A 222 18.53 -5.82 -16.86
C ARG A 222 18.17 -6.54 -15.56
N TYR A 223 16.88 -6.74 -15.31
CA TYR A 223 16.43 -7.48 -14.15
C TYR A 223 16.93 -8.92 -14.18
N GLU A 224 16.92 -9.59 -15.32
CA GLU A 224 17.50 -10.93 -15.44
C GLU A 224 18.97 -10.93 -15.01
N ALA A 225 19.79 -10.04 -15.57
CA ALA A 225 21.21 -9.95 -15.23
C ALA A 225 21.44 -9.64 -13.73
N LEU A 226 20.67 -8.69 -13.17
CA LEU A 226 20.72 -8.33 -11.75
C LEU A 226 20.35 -9.52 -10.85
N LEU A 227 19.27 -10.24 -11.16
CA LEU A 227 18.82 -11.37 -10.36
C LEU A 227 19.77 -12.56 -10.45
N GLN A 228 20.46 -12.76 -11.58
CA GLN A 228 21.54 -13.74 -11.67
C GLN A 228 22.73 -13.36 -10.79
N ALA A 229 23.13 -12.09 -10.79
CA ALA A 229 24.28 -11.58 -10.03
C ALA A 229 24.04 -11.51 -8.52
N THR A 230 22.78 -11.36 -8.08
CA THR A 230 22.43 -11.07 -6.68
C THR A 230 21.79 -12.25 -5.92
N LYS A 231 21.91 -13.48 -6.43
CA LYS A 231 21.41 -14.68 -5.75
C LYS A 231 22.05 -14.84 -4.37
N ALA A 232 21.22 -15.15 -3.36
CA ALA A 232 21.71 -15.43 -2.02
C ALA A 232 20.86 -16.49 -1.32
N LYS A 233 21.47 -17.17 -0.33
CA LYS A 233 20.80 -18.12 0.55
C LYS A 233 20.07 -17.44 1.72
N GLU A 234 20.15 -16.12 1.79
CA GLU A 234 19.60 -15.26 2.84
C GLU A 234 18.69 -14.19 2.23
N GLN A 235 17.59 -13.89 2.92
CA GLN A 235 16.72 -12.75 2.63
C GLN A 235 17.21 -11.52 3.39
N PHE A 236 16.84 -10.34 2.91
CA PHE A 236 17.09 -9.11 3.65
C PHE A 236 16.15 -9.00 4.86
N PRO A 237 16.59 -8.37 5.96
CA PRO A 237 15.70 -8.05 7.05
C PRO A 237 14.65 -7.04 6.60
N THR A 238 13.41 -7.24 7.06
CA THR A 238 12.29 -6.32 6.87
C THR A 238 12.67 -4.90 7.29
N SER A 239 12.36 -3.90 6.46
CA SER A 239 12.63 -2.51 6.79
C SER A 239 11.40 -1.61 6.72
N TYR A 240 11.28 -0.71 7.70
CA TYR A 240 10.29 0.37 7.76
C TYR A 240 10.94 1.74 7.58
N ARG A 241 12.24 1.75 7.28
CA ARG A 241 13.06 2.95 7.14
C ARG A 241 14.10 2.74 6.06
N TYR A 242 14.33 3.75 5.25
CA TYR A 242 15.29 3.69 4.15
C TYR A 242 16.32 4.81 4.28
N ILE A 243 17.57 4.46 3.99
CA ILE A 243 18.72 5.38 4.09
C ILE A 243 18.49 6.57 3.16
N ASP A 244 18.04 6.29 1.94
CA ASP A 244 17.81 7.26 0.89
C ASP A 244 16.64 6.81 -0.01
N ASP A 245 16.29 7.68 -0.96
CA ASP A 245 15.22 7.44 -1.93
C ASP A 245 15.54 6.22 -2.81
N ASN A 246 16.81 6.00 -3.16
CA ASN A 246 17.25 4.86 -3.96
C ASN A 246 17.01 3.53 -3.23
N SER A 247 17.31 3.47 -1.95
CA SER A 247 17.11 2.28 -1.10
C SER A 247 15.63 1.94 -0.97
N HIS A 248 14.78 2.95 -0.79
CA HIS A 248 13.33 2.80 -0.81
C HIS A 248 12.85 2.20 -2.14
N VAL A 249 13.21 2.81 -3.27
CA VAL A 249 12.78 2.37 -4.60
C VAL A 249 13.33 0.98 -4.93
N ALA A 250 14.58 0.70 -4.59
CA ALA A 250 15.20 -0.61 -4.79
C ALA A 250 14.42 -1.71 -4.07
N VAL A 251 14.07 -1.53 -2.79
CA VAL A 251 13.33 -2.54 -2.03
C VAL A 251 11.93 -2.76 -2.61
N VAL A 252 11.19 -1.69 -2.90
CA VAL A 252 9.81 -1.80 -3.43
C VAL A 252 9.78 -2.44 -4.81
N THR A 253 10.68 -2.04 -5.71
CA THR A 253 10.74 -2.62 -7.08
C THR A 253 11.21 -4.06 -7.06
N GLN A 254 12.25 -4.39 -6.28
CA GLN A 254 12.79 -5.74 -6.22
C GLN A 254 11.83 -6.73 -5.56
N ALA A 255 11.04 -6.29 -4.57
CA ALA A 255 9.98 -7.11 -4.00
C ALA A 255 8.94 -7.55 -5.04
N VAL A 256 8.60 -6.67 -5.99
CA VAL A 256 7.66 -6.95 -7.09
C VAL A 256 8.31 -7.84 -8.16
N VAL A 257 9.48 -7.43 -8.67
CA VAL A 257 10.14 -8.12 -9.79
C VAL A 257 10.52 -9.54 -9.40
N GLN A 258 11.11 -9.73 -8.22
CA GLN A 258 11.54 -11.06 -7.77
C GLN A 258 10.35 -11.99 -7.51
N ASP A 259 9.18 -11.46 -7.20
CA ASP A 259 7.97 -12.26 -7.02
C ASP A 259 7.46 -12.85 -8.34
N VAL A 260 7.56 -12.12 -9.46
CA VAL A 260 7.03 -12.57 -10.77
C VAL A 260 8.08 -13.17 -11.72
N PHE A 261 9.36 -12.79 -11.58
CA PHE A 261 10.35 -13.10 -12.62
C PHE A 261 10.62 -14.59 -12.78
N TRP A 262 10.76 -15.34 -11.67
CA TRP A 262 10.94 -16.78 -11.73
C TRP A 262 9.70 -17.50 -12.30
N LEU A 263 8.51 -16.95 -12.06
CA LEU A 263 7.26 -17.46 -12.59
C LEU A 263 7.22 -17.27 -14.10
N HIS A 264 7.60 -16.08 -14.58
CA HIS A 264 7.72 -15.79 -16.01
C HIS A 264 8.71 -16.75 -16.71
N GLN A 265 9.90 -16.97 -16.13
CA GLN A 265 10.85 -17.95 -16.67
C GLN A 265 10.24 -19.36 -16.74
N THR A 266 9.42 -19.73 -15.75
CA THR A 266 8.72 -21.01 -15.72
C THR A 266 7.63 -21.09 -16.79
N VAL A 267 6.85 -20.02 -16.98
CA VAL A 267 5.84 -19.91 -18.05
C VAL A 267 6.47 -20.04 -19.43
N GLU A 268 7.64 -19.43 -19.68
CA GLU A 268 8.36 -19.57 -20.96
C GLU A 268 8.85 -21.01 -21.21
N VAL A 269 9.12 -21.78 -20.15
CA VAL A 269 9.40 -23.22 -20.28
C VAL A 269 8.11 -23.99 -20.55
N MET A 270 7.01 -23.71 -19.82
CA MET A 270 5.71 -24.37 -19.99
C MET A 270 5.16 -24.18 -21.42
N LYS A 271 5.31 -22.98 -21.99
CA LYS A 271 4.90 -22.62 -23.36
C LYS A 271 5.59 -23.46 -24.44
N LYS A 272 6.77 -24.03 -24.15
CA LYS A 272 7.52 -24.90 -25.07
C LYS A 272 7.05 -26.35 -25.02
N LEU A 273 6.19 -26.72 -24.07
CA LEU A 273 5.65 -28.07 -23.93
C LEU A 273 4.34 -28.21 -24.72
N TRP A 274 4.32 -29.17 -25.65
CA TRP A 274 3.18 -29.42 -26.53
C TRP A 274 2.51 -30.75 -26.18
N PHE A 275 1.28 -30.67 -25.71
CA PHE A 275 0.47 -31.81 -25.29
C PHE A 275 -0.52 -32.22 -26.37
N PRO A 276 -0.91 -33.50 -26.47
CA PRO A 276 -2.08 -33.87 -27.26
C PRO A 276 -3.33 -33.22 -26.64
N VAL A 277 -4.33 -32.86 -27.45
CA VAL A 277 -5.58 -32.26 -26.98
C VAL A 277 -6.80 -32.90 -27.64
N TYR A 278 -7.89 -32.98 -26.89
CA TYR A 278 -9.18 -33.49 -27.36
C TYR A 278 -10.29 -32.47 -27.10
N PHE A 279 -11.21 -32.31 -28.07
CA PHE A 279 -12.28 -31.31 -28.03
C PHE A 279 -13.65 -31.96 -27.93
N VAL A 280 -14.47 -31.50 -26.99
CA VAL A 280 -15.87 -31.93 -26.79
C VAL A 280 -16.79 -30.71 -26.95
N PRO A 281 -17.74 -30.70 -27.91
CA PRO A 281 -18.66 -29.58 -28.08
C PRO A 281 -19.61 -29.43 -26.89
N ARG A 282 -19.90 -28.19 -26.46
CA ARG A 282 -20.94 -27.94 -25.44
C ARG A 282 -22.32 -28.02 -26.10
N ARG A 283 -23.25 -28.77 -25.49
CA ARG A 283 -24.63 -28.90 -26.00
C ARG A 283 -25.22 -27.51 -26.28
N HIS A 284 -25.73 -27.30 -27.50
CA HIS A 284 -26.39 -26.08 -28.02
C HIS A 284 -25.52 -24.93 -28.58
N ASP A 285 -24.17 -24.99 -28.57
CA ASP A 285 -23.33 -23.94 -29.19
C ASP A 285 -22.10 -24.55 -29.88
N GLU A 286 -22.09 -24.57 -31.22
CA GLU A 286 -20.97 -25.08 -32.05
C GLU A 286 -19.67 -24.25 -31.91
N SER A 287 -19.75 -23.08 -31.27
CA SER A 287 -18.59 -22.22 -31.01
C SER A 287 -17.93 -22.46 -29.65
N GLN A 288 -18.49 -23.32 -28.78
CA GLN A 288 -17.97 -23.58 -27.44
C GLN A 288 -17.57 -25.05 -27.25
N PHE A 289 -16.40 -25.25 -26.65
CA PHE A 289 -15.79 -26.57 -26.47
C PHE A 289 -15.30 -26.75 -25.03
N PHE A 290 -15.42 -27.96 -24.51
CA PHE A 290 -14.51 -28.45 -23.49
C PHE A 290 -13.24 -28.97 -24.18
N VAL A 291 -12.07 -28.59 -23.67
CA VAL A 291 -10.77 -29.07 -24.14
C VAL A 291 -10.15 -29.90 -23.04
N ILE A 292 -9.82 -31.16 -23.33
CA ILE A 292 -9.20 -32.10 -22.41
C ILE A 292 -7.73 -32.28 -22.82
N ILE A 293 -6.83 -32.11 -21.85
CA ILE A 293 -5.39 -32.13 -22.06
C ILE A 293 -4.74 -33.09 -21.05
N PRO A 294 -4.24 -34.26 -21.47
CA PRO A 294 -3.51 -35.16 -20.59
C PRO A 294 -2.10 -34.60 -20.31
N MET A 295 -1.85 -34.23 -19.06
CA MET A 295 -0.61 -33.57 -18.62
C MET A 295 0.18 -34.45 -17.65
N THR A 296 0.58 -35.63 -18.09
CA THR A 296 1.34 -36.60 -17.28
C THR A 296 2.62 -35.96 -16.72
N ARG A 297 2.81 -36.00 -15.39
CA ARG A 297 3.96 -35.42 -14.64
C ARG A 297 4.16 -33.90 -14.74
N PHE A 298 3.32 -33.18 -15.47
CA PHE A 298 3.41 -31.73 -15.57
C PHE A 298 3.28 -31.05 -14.20
N ARG A 299 2.30 -31.51 -13.41
CA ARG A 299 2.10 -31.03 -12.05
C ARG A 299 3.31 -31.34 -11.16
N GLU A 300 3.98 -32.49 -11.33
CA GLU A 300 5.22 -32.79 -10.56
C GLU A 300 6.34 -31.79 -10.84
N TRP A 301 6.49 -31.35 -12.10
CA TRP A 301 7.59 -30.46 -12.50
C TRP A 301 7.33 -29.00 -12.19
N PHE A 302 6.05 -28.58 -12.21
CA PHE A 302 5.65 -27.18 -12.12
C PHE A 302 4.72 -26.86 -10.95
N ASP A 303 4.52 -27.76 -9.97
CA ASP A 303 3.58 -27.59 -8.85
C ASP A 303 3.63 -26.18 -8.21
N PRO A 304 4.80 -25.60 -7.86
CA PRO A 304 4.84 -24.24 -7.29
C PRO A 304 4.29 -23.16 -8.22
N ALA A 305 4.68 -23.18 -9.51
CA ALA A 305 4.20 -22.24 -10.51
C ALA A 305 2.71 -22.46 -10.83
N TRP A 306 2.29 -23.72 -10.95
CA TRP A 306 0.92 -24.12 -11.23
C TRP A 306 -0.06 -23.60 -10.18
N ARG A 307 0.27 -23.72 -8.89
CA ARG A 307 -0.55 -23.21 -7.78
C ARG A 307 -0.81 -21.71 -7.84
N ARG A 308 0.07 -20.95 -8.52
CA ARG A 308 -0.11 -19.52 -8.74
C ARG A 308 -0.91 -19.25 -10.01
N LEU A 309 -0.49 -19.80 -11.13
CA LEU A 309 -1.09 -19.55 -12.45
C LEU A 309 -2.55 -20.02 -12.53
N ALA A 310 -2.88 -21.15 -11.88
CA ALA A 310 -4.23 -21.71 -11.92
C ALA A 310 -5.27 -20.88 -11.14
N LYS A 311 -4.86 -19.97 -10.23
CA LYS A 311 -5.80 -19.16 -9.43
C LYS A 311 -6.65 -18.23 -10.27
N ASN A 312 -6.08 -17.65 -11.32
CA ASN A 312 -6.80 -16.73 -12.21
C ASN A 312 -7.76 -17.48 -13.14
N ARG A 313 -7.68 -18.82 -13.21
CA ARG A 313 -8.43 -19.74 -14.08
C ARG A 313 -8.34 -19.46 -15.58
N GLU A 314 -7.88 -18.29 -16.00
CA GLU A 314 -7.66 -17.94 -17.39
C GLU A 314 -6.36 -18.52 -17.92
N VAL A 315 -6.42 -19.06 -19.14
CA VAL A 315 -5.26 -19.56 -19.87
C VAL A 315 -5.49 -19.41 -21.36
N VAL A 316 -4.44 -19.12 -22.12
CA VAL A 316 -4.50 -19.12 -23.58
C VAL A 316 -3.99 -20.45 -24.10
N LEU A 317 -4.81 -21.11 -24.91
CA LEU A 317 -4.45 -22.34 -25.61
C LEU A 317 -3.84 -21.98 -26.97
N LEU A 318 -2.60 -22.43 -27.21
CA LEU A 318 -1.89 -22.23 -28.47
C LEU A 318 -2.03 -23.48 -29.35
N LEU A 319 -2.71 -23.36 -30.49
CA LEU A 319 -2.94 -24.45 -31.44
C LEU A 319 -2.08 -24.28 -32.70
N ARG A 320 -1.48 -25.36 -33.21
CA ARG A 320 -0.77 -25.37 -34.49
C ARG A 320 -1.70 -25.80 -35.63
N GLY A 321 -1.69 -25.07 -36.74
CA GLY A 321 -2.24 -25.51 -38.03
C GLY A 321 -1.37 -26.58 -38.71
N GLY A 322 -1.89 -27.18 -39.79
CA GLY A 322 -1.37 -28.37 -40.49
C GLY A 322 0.10 -28.42 -40.97
N GLU A 323 0.43 -29.56 -41.61
CA GLU A 323 1.74 -30.18 -41.92
C GLU A 323 3.06 -29.39 -41.75
N ASP A 324 3.80 -29.74 -40.69
CA ASP A 324 5.27 -29.88 -40.44
C ASP A 324 6.35 -29.23 -41.33
N LYS A 325 6.07 -28.27 -42.21
CA LYS A 325 7.13 -27.67 -43.06
C LYS A 325 7.41 -26.20 -42.85
N ASP A 326 6.53 -25.47 -42.15
CA ASP A 326 6.80 -24.07 -41.83
C ASP A 326 6.63 -23.78 -40.33
N GLU A 327 7.75 -23.82 -39.59
CA GLU A 327 7.87 -23.19 -38.26
C GLU A 327 7.54 -21.69 -38.27
N LYS A 328 7.27 -21.11 -39.45
CA LYS A 328 6.95 -19.71 -39.67
C LYS A 328 5.47 -19.36 -39.44
N VAL A 329 4.54 -20.32 -39.38
CA VAL A 329 3.12 -20.02 -39.12
C VAL A 329 2.88 -19.86 -37.62
N ALA A 330 2.45 -18.67 -37.20
CA ALA A 330 2.15 -18.37 -35.81
C ALA A 330 0.99 -19.24 -35.30
N PRO A 331 1.06 -19.80 -34.08
CA PRO A 331 -0.02 -20.59 -33.52
C PRO A 331 -1.27 -19.75 -33.29
N VAL A 332 -2.44 -20.35 -33.51
CA VAL A 332 -3.73 -19.73 -33.24
C VAL A 332 -3.99 -19.75 -31.73
N GLN A 333 -4.54 -18.66 -31.21
CA GLN A 333 -4.77 -18.46 -29.78
C GLN A 333 -6.25 -18.60 -29.45
N TRP A 334 -6.59 -19.50 -28.53
CA TRP A 334 -7.94 -19.64 -27.99
C TRP A 334 -7.94 -19.23 -26.52
N SER A 335 -8.79 -18.28 -26.14
CA SER A 335 -8.99 -17.92 -24.74
C SER A 335 -9.80 -19.00 -24.03
N CYS A 336 -9.27 -19.48 -22.90
CA CYS A 336 -9.79 -20.63 -22.19
C CYS A 336 -9.91 -20.35 -20.68
N ASN A 337 -10.82 -21.08 -20.03
CA ASN A 337 -10.99 -21.09 -18.57
C ASN A 337 -10.81 -22.49 -18.00
N ILE A 338 -10.04 -22.63 -16.92
CA ILE A 338 -9.80 -23.88 -16.20
C ILE A 338 -11.07 -24.32 -15.45
N ILE A 339 -11.41 -25.61 -15.56
CA ILE A 339 -12.49 -26.26 -14.84
C ILE A 339 -11.91 -27.13 -13.72
N ASP A 340 -12.08 -26.71 -12.47
CA ASP A 340 -11.51 -27.39 -11.29
C ASP A 340 -12.23 -28.72 -10.94
N HIS A 341 -13.53 -28.83 -11.23
CA HIS A 341 -14.37 -29.99 -10.89
C HIS A 341 -15.14 -30.51 -12.11
N PRO A 342 -14.45 -31.14 -13.09
CA PRO A 342 -15.06 -31.56 -14.33
C PRO A 342 -16.10 -32.68 -14.17
N GLN A 343 -15.99 -33.51 -13.12
CA GLN A 343 -16.87 -34.67 -12.90
C GLN A 343 -18.35 -34.31 -12.64
N GLY A 344 -18.66 -33.07 -12.25
CA GLY A 344 -20.03 -32.60 -12.04
C GLY A 344 -20.71 -32.02 -13.29
N ASN A 345 -20.03 -31.98 -14.44
CA ASN A 345 -20.54 -31.30 -15.63
C ASN A 345 -21.30 -32.28 -16.54
N GLU A 346 -22.61 -32.04 -16.75
CA GLU A 346 -23.46 -32.90 -17.59
C GLU A 346 -22.93 -33.06 -19.02
N GLY A 347 -22.22 -32.05 -19.54
CA GLY A 347 -21.62 -32.10 -20.88
C GLY A 347 -20.40 -33.02 -21.01
N LEU A 348 -19.85 -33.51 -19.89
CA LEU A 348 -18.68 -34.41 -19.85
C LEU A 348 -19.05 -35.84 -19.38
N GLN A 349 -20.33 -36.16 -19.20
CA GLN A 349 -20.78 -37.48 -18.70
C GLN A 349 -20.27 -38.68 -19.53
N HIS A 350 -20.06 -38.50 -20.84
CA HIS A 350 -19.53 -39.54 -21.74
C HIS A 350 -18.01 -39.44 -21.96
N HIS A 351 -17.33 -38.51 -21.28
CA HIS A 351 -15.90 -38.25 -21.38
C HIS A 351 -15.29 -38.21 -19.98
N PRO A 352 -15.17 -39.37 -19.29
CA PRO A 352 -14.59 -39.43 -17.95
C PRO A 352 -13.16 -38.91 -17.98
N THR A 353 -12.83 -38.03 -17.04
CA THR A 353 -11.52 -37.37 -16.97
C THR A 353 -10.67 -37.94 -15.84
N ASP A 354 -9.40 -38.19 -16.11
CA ASP A 354 -8.43 -38.70 -15.13
C ASP A 354 -7.79 -37.57 -14.30
N GLU A 355 -7.18 -37.92 -13.16
CA GLU A 355 -6.56 -36.96 -12.21
C GLU A 355 -5.46 -36.07 -12.86
N HIS A 356 -4.81 -36.58 -13.90
CA HIS A 356 -3.71 -35.91 -14.60
C HIS A 356 -4.17 -35.11 -15.83
N GLU A 357 -5.48 -35.06 -16.10
CA GLU A 357 -6.04 -34.30 -17.21
C GLU A 357 -6.47 -32.89 -16.77
N LEU A 358 -6.15 -31.90 -17.60
CA LEU A 358 -6.66 -30.54 -17.47
C LEU A 358 -7.86 -30.37 -18.38
N VAL A 359 -8.94 -29.85 -17.80
CA VAL A 359 -10.17 -29.54 -18.54
C VAL A 359 -10.32 -28.03 -18.63
N LEU A 360 -10.48 -27.54 -19.86
CA LEU A 360 -10.69 -26.13 -20.15
C LEU A 360 -12.05 -25.92 -20.82
N SER A 361 -12.70 -24.79 -20.55
CA SER A 361 -13.78 -24.27 -21.38
C SER A 361 -13.20 -23.26 -22.35
N ALA A 362 -13.37 -23.47 -23.66
CA ALA A 362 -12.86 -22.61 -24.71
C ALA A 362 -13.98 -22.13 -25.62
N ARG A 363 -13.84 -20.92 -26.17
CA ARG A 363 -14.68 -20.42 -27.26
C ARG A 363 -13.84 -20.27 -28.51
N ARG A 364 -14.30 -20.84 -29.61
CA ARG A 364 -13.66 -20.70 -30.92
C ARG A 364 -13.72 -19.21 -31.33
N PRO A 365 -12.58 -18.59 -31.72
CA PRO A 365 -12.57 -17.21 -32.19
C PRO A 365 -13.48 -17.00 -33.40
N SER A 366 -14.18 -15.85 -33.43
CA SER A 366 -15.07 -15.46 -34.52
C SER A 366 -14.29 -15.16 -35.80
N LYS A 367 -14.23 -16.13 -36.74
CA LYS A 367 -13.76 -16.00 -38.14
C LYS A 367 -12.51 -15.13 -38.38
N GLY A 368 -11.32 -15.71 -38.19
CA GLY A 368 -10.22 -15.49 -39.14
C GLY A 368 -10.45 -16.36 -40.37
N LYS A 369 -10.08 -15.89 -41.57
CA LYS A 369 -10.44 -16.46 -42.88
C LYS A 369 -10.01 -17.89 -43.19
N ASP A 370 -9.44 -18.62 -42.24
CA ASP A 370 -8.85 -19.90 -42.53
C ASP A 370 -9.50 -21.01 -41.70
N GLY A 371 -10.28 -21.84 -42.39
CA GLY A 371 -10.70 -23.15 -41.91
C GLY A 371 -9.52 -24.11 -41.92
N HIS A 372 -8.50 -23.84 -41.10
CA HIS A 372 -7.34 -24.71 -40.96
C HIS A 372 -7.72 -25.94 -40.15
N ASP A 373 -7.38 -27.13 -40.66
CA ASP A 373 -7.34 -28.35 -39.87
C ASP A 373 -6.23 -28.20 -38.81
N PHE A 374 -6.64 -28.09 -37.54
CA PHE A 374 -5.71 -28.01 -36.43
C PHE A 374 -5.17 -29.40 -36.11
N LYS A 375 -3.86 -29.51 -35.85
CA LYS A 375 -3.35 -30.72 -35.20
C LYS A 375 -3.92 -30.75 -33.77
N ASN A 376 -4.26 -31.94 -33.29
CA ASN A 376 -4.65 -32.19 -31.90
C ASN A 376 -3.46 -32.05 -30.93
N ARG A 377 -2.72 -30.94 -31.03
CA ARG A 377 -1.64 -30.58 -30.12
C ARG A 377 -1.72 -29.11 -29.73
N ALA A 378 -1.54 -28.85 -28.44
CA ALA A 378 -1.55 -27.49 -27.92
C ALA A 378 -0.44 -27.24 -26.90
N ALA A 379 -0.05 -25.98 -26.79
CA ALA A 379 0.72 -25.47 -25.67
C ALA A 379 -0.13 -24.54 -24.81
N LEU A 380 0.23 -24.41 -23.53
CA LEU A 380 -0.44 -23.54 -22.58
C LEU A 380 0.36 -22.26 -22.40
N LEU A 381 -0.30 -21.12 -22.59
CA LEU A 381 0.25 -19.80 -22.33
C LEU A 381 -0.52 -19.19 -21.15
N PHE A 382 0.19 -19.01 -20.04
CA PHE A 382 -0.33 -18.33 -18.87
C PHE A 382 0.18 -16.90 -18.81
N ASP A 383 -0.60 -16.00 -18.20
CA ASP A 383 -0.12 -14.68 -17.82
C ASP A 383 0.70 -14.78 -16.53
N ALA A 384 1.97 -14.36 -16.58
CA ALA A 384 2.85 -14.28 -15.43
C ALA A 384 2.70 -12.94 -14.66
N GLU A 385 1.74 -12.10 -15.06
CA GLU A 385 1.44 -10.79 -14.49
C GLU A 385 2.59 -9.77 -14.69
N LEU A 386 3.36 -9.90 -15.78
CA LEU A 386 4.48 -9.00 -16.07
C LEU A 386 4.04 -7.55 -16.27
N HIS A 387 2.93 -7.32 -16.96
CA HIS A 387 2.38 -5.97 -17.15
C HIS A 387 1.99 -5.33 -15.82
N GLU A 388 1.47 -6.11 -14.89
CA GLU A 388 1.13 -5.67 -13.55
C GLU A 388 2.38 -5.35 -12.70
N ALA A 389 3.44 -6.14 -12.86
CA ALA A 389 4.74 -5.87 -12.25
C ALA A 389 5.41 -4.63 -12.84
N GLU A 390 5.36 -4.43 -14.16
CA GLU A 390 5.82 -3.23 -14.87
C GLU A 390 5.15 -1.98 -14.32
N ARG A 391 3.81 -1.98 -14.26
CA ARG A 391 3.03 -0.87 -13.69
C ARG A 391 3.47 -0.52 -12.27
N LYS A 392 3.68 -1.53 -11.42
CA LYS A 392 4.12 -1.36 -10.03
C LYS A 392 5.54 -0.79 -9.95
N VAL A 393 6.45 -1.29 -10.79
CA VAL A 393 7.83 -0.78 -10.88
C VAL A 393 7.86 0.67 -11.32
N ASP A 394 7.12 1.01 -12.38
CA ASP A 394 7.03 2.37 -12.90
C ASP A 394 6.45 3.34 -11.85
N ALA A 395 5.43 2.91 -11.11
CA ALA A 395 4.86 3.68 -10.02
C ALA A 395 5.89 3.93 -8.88
N ALA A 396 6.65 2.91 -8.49
CA ALA A 396 7.69 3.07 -7.47
C ALA A 396 8.80 4.02 -7.93
N CYS A 397 9.14 4.02 -9.23
CA CYS A 397 10.16 4.89 -9.80
C CYS A 397 9.78 6.38 -9.77
N GLN A 398 8.51 6.73 -9.56
CA GLN A 398 8.07 8.12 -9.37
C GLN A 398 8.65 8.76 -8.10
N PHE A 399 9.21 7.95 -7.19
CA PHE A 399 9.89 8.41 -5.97
C PHE A 399 11.40 8.55 -6.14
N LEU A 400 11.95 8.38 -7.35
CA LEU A 400 13.34 8.73 -7.61
C LEU A 400 13.53 10.25 -7.57
N PRO A 401 14.71 10.75 -7.15
CA PRO A 401 15.00 12.18 -7.15
C PRO A 401 14.84 12.85 -8.53
N SER A 402 15.09 12.10 -9.60
CA SER A 402 14.99 12.55 -11.00
C SER A 402 13.59 12.43 -11.60
N ALA A 403 12.59 11.99 -10.83
CA ALA A 403 11.23 11.82 -11.35
C ALA A 403 10.53 13.17 -11.49
N GLU A 404 9.74 13.31 -12.56
CA GLU A 404 8.85 14.45 -12.77
C GLU A 404 7.65 14.40 -11.83
N PRO A 405 7.02 15.54 -11.52
CA PRO A 405 5.80 15.57 -10.73
C PRO A 405 4.66 14.85 -11.46
N THR A 406 3.93 14.05 -10.69
CA THR A 406 2.73 13.35 -11.19
C THR A 406 1.54 14.28 -11.35
N LEU A 407 1.45 15.36 -10.57
CA LEU A 407 0.38 16.35 -10.72
C LEU A 407 0.59 17.21 -11.96
N GLN A 408 -0.48 17.40 -12.76
CA GLN A 408 -0.41 18.14 -14.02
C GLN A 408 -0.42 19.67 -13.86
N HIS A 409 -0.88 20.16 -12.71
CA HIS A 409 -1.02 21.60 -12.44
C HIS A 409 -0.53 21.94 -11.04
N ASP A 410 0.18 23.06 -10.93
CA ASP A 410 0.49 23.65 -9.63
C ASP A 410 -0.80 24.19 -9.02
N ARG A 411 -1.15 23.69 -7.86
CA ARG A 411 -2.38 24.05 -7.17
C ARG A 411 -2.03 25.12 -6.17
N ALA A 412 -2.63 26.30 -6.34
CA ALA A 412 -2.45 27.47 -5.47
C ALA A 412 -2.38 27.04 -4.00
N GLY A 413 -1.15 27.02 -3.46
CA GLY A 413 -0.83 26.54 -2.13
C GLY A 413 0.52 27.10 -1.72
N SER A 414 0.76 27.19 -0.41
CA SER A 414 1.98 27.79 0.15
C SER A 414 3.26 26.96 -0.04
N ILE A 415 3.16 25.79 -0.69
CA ILE A 415 4.25 24.83 -0.87
C ILE A 415 4.35 24.47 -2.35
N SER A 416 5.52 24.70 -2.93
CA SER A 416 5.82 24.36 -4.33
C SER A 416 5.67 22.86 -4.59
N ILE A 417 5.44 22.47 -5.85
CA ILE A 417 5.35 21.05 -6.22
C ILE A 417 6.63 20.29 -5.83
N ALA A 418 7.81 20.87 -6.07
CA ALA A 418 9.09 20.25 -5.72
C ALA A 418 9.21 19.97 -4.22
N ASP A 419 8.81 20.92 -3.38
CA ASP A 419 8.79 20.75 -1.93
C ASP A 419 7.82 19.64 -1.48
N ARG A 420 6.67 19.51 -2.15
CA ARG A 420 5.71 18.42 -1.89
C ARG A 420 6.31 17.06 -2.27
N MET A 421 7.04 16.99 -3.37
CA MET A 421 7.72 15.76 -3.79
C MET A 421 8.79 15.34 -2.78
N ASP A 422 9.59 16.30 -2.31
CA ASP A 422 10.60 16.04 -1.29
C ASP A 422 9.98 15.60 0.05
N LEU A 423 8.84 16.22 0.43
CA LEU A 423 8.08 15.82 1.62
C LEU A 423 7.51 14.41 1.47
N HIS A 424 6.99 14.06 0.28
CA HIS A 424 6.46 12.71 0.02
C HIS A 424 7.55 11.66 0.05
N ARG A 425 8.73 11.94 -0.53
CA ARG A 425 9.89 11.05 -0.44
C ARG A 425 10.35 10.86 1.01
N ALA A 426 10.37 11.93 1.81
CA ALA A 426 10.67 11.82 3.25
C ALA A 426 9.67 10.90 3.98
N LEU A 427 8.38 11.03 3.69
CA LEU A 427 7.34 10.12 4.22
C LEU A 427 7.59 8.66 3.78
N MET A 428 7.92 8.42 2.51
CA MET A 428 8.20 7.07 1.99
C MET A 428 9.53 6.47 2.46
N ARG A 429 10.49 7.32 2.86
CA ARG A 429 11.71 6.88 3.55
C ARG A 429 11.41 6.39 4.97
N GLY A 430 10.37 6.91 5.63
CA GLY A 430 9.97 6.50 6.99
C GLY A 430 10.96 6.88 8.10
N THR A 431 11.95 7.72 7.80
CA THR A 431 12.99 8.17 8.74
C THR A 431 12.58 9.41 9.53
N GLY A 432 11.49 10.09 9.18
CA GLY A 432 11.07 11.37 9.76
C GLY A 432 11.31 12.54 8.81
N PHE A 433 11.20 13.77 9.31
CA PHE A 433 11.12 14.99 8.51
C PHE A 433 12.22 16.01 8.79
N TYR A 434 13.27 15.65 9.54
CA TYR A 434 14.35 16.56 9.92
C TYR A 434 14.95 17.32 8.72
N ASP A 435 15.43 16.58 7.70
CA ASP A 435 16.05 17.17 6.52
C ASP A 435 15.11 18.19 5.84
N TRP A 436 13.83 17.83 5.68
CA TRP A 436 12.85 18.71 5.05
C TRP A 436 12.51 19.94 5.91
N MET A 437 12.37 19.76 7.22
CA MET A 437 12.01 20.82 8.17
C MET A 437 13.15 21.81 8.43
N THR A 438 14.40 21.42 8.16
CA THR A 438 15.61 22.24 8.36
C THR A 438 16.12 22.96 7.12
N ARG A 439 15.56 22.70 5.93
CA ARG A 439 15.98 23.38 4.70
C ARG A 439 15.67 24.88 4.79
N ASP A 440 16.64 25.68 4.36
CA ASP A 440 16.58 27.14 4.42
C ASP A 440 15.36 27.68 3.68
N ARG A 441 14.62 28.57 4.34
CA ARG A 441 13.60 29.41 3.70
C ARG A 441 14.25 30.72 3.28
N PRO A 442 14.08 31.15 2.01
CA PRO A 442 14.59 32.46 1.59
C PRO A 442 13.93 33.65 2.31
N GLU A 443 12.80 33.45 3.02
CA GLU A 443 11.92 34.53 3.50
C GLU A 443 11.81 34.67 5.04
N GLU A 444 12.43 33.80 5.85
CA GLU A 444 12.27 33.84 7.32
C GLU A 444 13.62 33.85 8.05
N PRO A 445 13.81 34.69 9.09
CA PRO A 445 15.01 34.63 9.92
C PRO A 445 15.03 33.30 10.69
N ALA A 446 16.14 32.56 10.58
CA ALA A 446 16.38 31.37 11.37
C ALA A 446 16.30 31.67 12.90
N PRO A 447 15.90 30.69 13.75
CA PRO A 447 15.93 29.26 13.47
C PRO A 447 14.61 28.52 13.80
N ALA A 448 13.45 28.95 13.30
CA ALA A 448 12.22 28.16 13.42
C ALA A 448 12.21 27.03 12.37
N PHE A 449 11.97 25.77 12.81
CA PHE A 449 11.73 24.67 11.86
C PHE A 449 10.48 24.93 11.04
N ARG A 450 10.50 24.52 9.78
CA ARG A 450 9.31 24.54 8.93
C ARG A 450 8.25 23.59 9.51
N PRO A 451 7.01 24.06 9.80
CA PRO A 451 5.94 23.17 10.27
C PRO A 451 5.48 22.24 9.14
N LEU A 452 5.04 21.03 9.50
CA LEU A 452 4.39 20.14 8.55
C LEU A 452 3.03 20.73 8.12
N PRO A 453 2.65 20.62 6.83
CA PRO A 453 1.31 21.00 6.40
C PRO A 453 0.27 20.15 7.13
N ALA A 454 -0.85 20.73 7.50
CA ALA A 454 -1.95 20.01 8.12
C ALA A 454 -3.28 20.32 7.43
N VAL A 455 -4.19 19.36 7.44
CA VAL A 455 -5.49 19.45 6.77
C VAL A 455 -6.61 19.24 7.79
N ASN A 456 -7.56 20.17 7.80
CA ASN A 456 -8.84 19.99 8.49
C ASN A 456 -9.85 19.43 7.48
N PHE A 457 -10.28 18.18 7.64
CA PHE A 457 -11.24 17.54 6.73
C PHE A 457 -12.71 17.92 6.99
N LEU A 458 -12.97 18.77 7.98
CA LEU A 458 -14.31 19.27 8.32
C LEU A 458 -14.48 20.74 7.94
N ASN A 459 -13.48 21.35 7.29
CA ASN A 459 -13.51 22.75 6.92
C ASN A 459 -14.42 22.96 5.69
N GLY A 460 -15.39 23.88 5.76
CA GLY A 460 -16.21 24.26 4.61
C GLY A 460 -17.70 23.86 4.64
N ARG A 461 -18.21 23.33 5.76
CA ARG A 461 -19.66 23.16 6.00
C ARG A 461 -20.06 23.69 7.37
N ASP A 462 -21.37 23.90 7.54
CA ASP A 462 -21.92 24.23 8.85
C ASP A 462 -21.88 23.04 9.81
N ASP A 463 -22.02 23.32 11.10
CA ASP A 463 -22.01 22.29 12.14
C ASP A 463 -23.12 21.26 11.95
N LYS A 464 -24.27 21.65 11.38
CA LYS A 464 -25.40 20.72 11.12
C LYS A 464 -25.03 19.61 10.15
N TYR A 465 -24.33 19.93 9.06
CA TYR A 465 -23.87 18.91 8.13
C TYR A 465 -22.82 18.00 8.75
N VAL A 466 -21.91 18.57 9.56
CA VAL A 466 -20.90 17.80 10.28
C VAL A 466 -21.57 16.86 11.30
N ASP A 467 -22.58 17.32 12.02
CA ASP A 467 -23.34 16.51 12.98
C ASP A 467 -24.07 15.37 12.26
N ALA A 468 -24.75 15.65 11.15
CA ALA A 468 -25.38 14.64 10.30
C ALA A 468 -24.36 13.61 9.77
N LEU A 469 -23.12 14.03 9.51
CA LEU A 469 -22.05 13.13 9.08
C LEU A 469 -21.54 12.27 10.25
N MET A 470 -21.36 12.85 11.44
CA MET A 470 -20.90 12.14 12.64
C MET A 470 -21.93 11.14 13.16
N GLU A 471 -23.21 11.31 12.89
CA GLU A 471 -24.21 10.33 13.33
C GLU A 471 -24.08 8.95 12.66
N GLU A 472 -23.36 8.84 11.54
CA GLU A 472 -22.98 7.56 10.92
C GLU A 472 -21.91 6.81 11.72
N ALA A 473 -21.15 7.53 12.54
CA ALA A 473 -20.21 6.94 13.48
C ALA A 473 -20.96 6.37 14.70
N PRO A 474 -20.48 5.27 15.29
CA PRO A 474 -20.94 4.81 16.59
C PRO A 474 -20.91 5.95 17.62
N ALA A 475 -21.86 5.98 18.55
CA ALA A 475 -22.02 7.08 19.51
C ALA A 475 -20.72 7.43 20.27
N GLN A 476 -19.95 6.40 20.67
CA GLN A 476 -18.66 6.54 21.35
C GLN A 476 -17.56 7.16 20.48
N ASP A 477 -17.65 7.02 19.16
CA ASP A 477 -16.65 7.50 18.21
C ASP A 477 -16.95 8.92 17.69
N ARG A 478 -18.17 9.45 17.87
CA ARG A 478 -18.59 10.73 17.25
C ARG A 478 -17.68 11.91 17.59
N VAL A 479 -17.43 12.13 18.88
CA VAL A 479 -16.61 13.26 19.35
C VAL A 479 -15.11 13.02 19.09
N PRO A 480 -14.53 11.85 19.44
CA PRO A 480 -13.12 11.57 19.15
C PRO A 480 -12.82 11.61 17.66
N PHE A 481 -13.68 11.05 16.82
CA PHE A 481 -13.49 11.04 15.37
C PHE A 481 -13.64 12.44 14.75
N ARG A 482 -14.56 13.28 15.24
CA ARG A 482 -14.65 14.68 14.82
C ARG A 482 -13.35 15.42 15.13
N ARG A 483 -12.79 15.24 16.33
CA ARG A 483 -11.49 15.83 16.72
C ARG A 483 -10.37 15.30 15.82
N TYR A 484 -10.34 14.00 15.55
CA TYR A 484 -9.37 13.38 14.65
C TYR A 484 -9.40 14.03 13.26
N LEU A 485 -10.58 14.19 12.66
CA LEU A 485 -10.69 14.79 11.31
C LEU A 485 -10.38 16.29 11.26
N SER A 486 -10.40 16.99 12.40
CA SER A 486 -10.25 18.45 12.45
C SER A 486 -8.83 18.97 12.18
N ASN A 487 -7.81 18.14 12.37
CA ASN A 487 -6.42 18.55 12.11
C ASN A 487 -5.53 17.33 11.89
N ARG A 488 -5.21 17.01 10.63
CA ARG A 488 -4.34 15.88 10.26
C ARG A 488 -3.03 16.37 9.65
N PRO A 489 -1.88 16.17 10.33
CA PRO A 489 -0.56 16.40 9.75
C PRO A 489 -0.38 15.62 8.46
N LEU A 490 0.27 16.25 7.47
CA LEU A 490 0.46 15.75 6.10
C LEU A 490 -0.85 15.48 5.33
N GLY A 491 -2.00 15.81 5.92
CA GLY A 491 -3.30 15.34 5.42
C GLY A 491 -3.45 13.82 5.46
N LEU A 492 -2.71 13.11 6.33
CA LEU A 492 -2.81 11.65 6.44
C LEU A 492 -3.81 11.26 7.54
N CYS A 493 -4.76 10.40 7.19
CA CYS A 493 -5.79 9.89 8.09
C CYS A 493 -5.80 8.36 8.00
N LEU A 494 -5.20 7.69 9.00
CA LEU A 494 -5.16 6.23 9.07
C LEU A 494 -6.27 5.71 9.99
N ILE A 495 -7.07 4.75 9.53
CA ILE A 495 -8.17 4.15 10.29
C ILE A 495 -7.99 2.65 10.30
N THR A 496 -8.02 2.04 11.48
CA THR A 496 -7.89 0.58 11.63
C THR A 496 -8.97 -0.05 12.47
N ALA A 497 -9.31 -1.28 12.08
CA ALA A 497 -10.23 -2.17 12.78
C ALA A 497 -9.52 -3.49 13.14
N ALA A 498 -10.00 -4.16 14.18
CA ALA A 498 -9.58 -5.54 14.46
C ALA A 498 -10.22 -6.52 13.45
N PRO A 499 -9.58 -7.68 13.18
CA PRO A 499 -10.15 -8.71 12.31
C PRO A 499 -11.55 -9.14 12.75
N GLY A 500 -12.48 -9.30 11.80
CA GLY A 500 -13.87 -9.71 12.09
C GLY A 500 -14.83 -8.56 12.43
N PHE A 501 -14.32 -7.32 12.58
CA PHE A 501 -15.13 -6.10 12.60
C PHE A 501 -15.55 -5.64 11.19
N GLY A 502 -15.22 -6.43 10.16
CA GLY A 502 -15.35 -6.22 8.71
C GLY A 502 -16.77 -5.95 8.16
N LYS A 503 -17.70 -5.48 8.97
CA LYS A 503 -18.97 -4.87 8.53
C LYS A 503 -19.08 -3.36 8.88
N ARG A 504 -18.09 -2.73 9.51
CA ARG A 504 -18.19 -1.35 10.06
C ARG A 504 -17.06 -0.36 9.71
N THR A 505 -16.50 -0.41 8.51
CA THR A 505 -15.68 0.68 7.92
C THR A 505 -16.53 1.91 7.52
N ALA A 506 -17.62 2.22 8.24
CA ALA A 506 -18.41 3.42 7.99
C ALA A 506 -17.56 4.69 8.19
N LEU A 507 -16.68 4.69 9.20
CA LEU A 507 -15.76 5.81 9.47
C LEU A 507 -14.87 6.16 8.26
N LEU A 508 -14.42 5.16 7.49
CA LEU A 508 -13.63 5.41 6.28
C LEU A 508 -14.41 6.23 5.26
N SER A 509 -15.65 5.82 4.97
CA SER A 509 -16.54 6.56 4.06
C SER A 509 -16.96 7.92 4.62
N VAL A 510 -17.16 8.03 5.94
CA VAL A 510 -17.44 9.30 6.63
C VAL A 510 -16.27 10.27 6.44
N ALA A 511 -15.03 9.83 6.68
CA ALA A 511 -13.82 10.62 6.41
C ALA A 511 -13.66 10.95 4.92
N GLY A 512 -13.98 10.01 4.02
CA GLY A 512 -13.99 10.22 2.57
C GLY A 512 -14.96 11.32 2.14
N LEU A 513 -16.18 11.33 2.70
CA LEU A 513 -17.19 12.37 2.44
C LEU A 513 -16.82 13.72 3.08
N ALA A 514 -16.25 13.71 4.28
CA ALA A 514 -15.69 14.91 4.92
C ALA A 514 -14.61 15.55 4.02
N MET A 515 -13.65 14.73 3.58
CA MET A 515 -12.58 15.13 2.68
C MET A 515 -13.13 15.63 1.33
N GLN A 516 -14.11 14.94 0.73
CA GLN A 516 -14.76 15.37 -0.51
C GLN A 516 -15.42 16.74 -0.36
N LYS A 517 -16.11 17.00 0.75
CA LYS A 517 -16.76 18.30 0.95
C LYS A 517 -15.77 19.43 1.20
N THR A 518 -14.64 19.14 1.82
CA THR A 518 -13.60 20.15 2.12
C THR A 518 -12.69 20.43 0.92
N LEU A 519 -12.27 19.38 0.22
CA LEU A 519 -11.26 19.46 -0.85
C LEU A 519 -11.85 19.33 -2.26
N GLY A 520 -13.12 18.95 -2.40
CA GLY A 520 -13.73 18.70 -3.71
C GLY A 520 -13.50 17.28 -4.20
N LYS A 521 -12.95 17.12 -5.42
CA LYS A 521 -12.87 15.81 -6.09
C LYS A 521 -11.92 14.86 -5.36
N VAL A 522 -12.36 13.63 -5.11
CA VAL A 522 -11.56 12.60 -4.42
C VAL A 522 -11.41 11.37 -5.32
N PHE A 523 -10.20 10.84 -5.39
CA PHE A 523 -9.89 9.57 -6.03
C PHE A 523 -9.94 8.44 -4.99
N CYS A 524 -10.72 7.41 -5.25
CA CYS A 524 -10.95 6.30 -4.33
C CYS A 524 -10.40 5.00 -4.92
N SER A 525 -9.75 4.19 -4.11
CA SER A 525 -9.13 2.94 -4.56
C SER A 525 -9.13 1.83 -3.51
N GLY A 526 -8.72 0.64 -3.94
CA GLY A 526 -8.64 -0.58 -3.15
C GLY A 526 -7.92 -1.68 -3.90
N PRO A 527 -7.52 -2.77 -3.23
CA PRO A 527 -6.64 -3.81 -3.78
C PRO A 527 -7.31 -4.69 -4.84
N SER A 528 -8.65 -4.71 -4.90
CA SER A 528 -9.40 -5.55 -5.84
C SER A 528 -10.70 -4.89 -6.28
N SER A 529 -11.28 -5.36 -7.38
CA SER A 529 -12.58 -4.87 -7.84
C SER A 529 -13.67 -5.01 -6.78
N ILE A 530 -13.68 -6.12 -6.03
CA ILE A 530 -14.65 -6.37 -4.95
C ILE A 530 -14.52 -5.32 -3.84
N ALA A 531 -13.29 -4.99 -3.44
CA ALA A 531 -13.06 -3.97 -2.42
C ALA A 531 -13.56 -2.59 -2.89
N VAL A 532 -13.25 -2.23 -4.15
CA VAL A 532 -13.67 -0.94 -4.72
C VAL A 532 -15.19 -0.88 -4.92
N ASP A 533 -15.85 -1.98 -5.31
CA ASP A 533 -17.31 -2.07 -5.40
C ASP A 533 -17.96 -1.83 -4.03
N SER A 534 -17.42 -2.48 -2.99
CA SER A 534 -17.90 -2.31 -1.61
C SER A 534 -17.72 -0.88 -1.10
N LEU A 535 -16.58 -0.26 -1.41
CA LEU A 535 -16.30 1.14 -1.07
C LEU A 535 -17.27 2.11 -1.75
N ALA A 536 -17.45 1.98 -3.07
CA ALA A 536 -18.34 2.84 -3.85
C ALA A 536 -19.79 2.76 -3.34
N TYR A 537 -20.31 1.54 -3.15
CA TYR A 537 -21.64 1.32 -2.59
C TYR A 537 -21.81 1.97 -1.20
N ARG A 538 -20.79 1.83 -0.35
CA ARG A 538 -20.83 2.37 1.02
C ARG A 538 -20.81 3.89 1.03
N LEU A 539 -19.99 4.51 0.18
CA LEU A 539 -19.94 5.96 0.00
C LEU A 539 -21.30 6.52 -0.43
N ASP A 540 -21.91 5.93 -1.47
CA ASP A 540 -23.21 6.36 -1.97
C ASP A 540 -24.32 6.23 -0.90
N ARG A 541 -24.38 5.07 -0.25
CA ARG A 541 -25.36 4.80 0.83
C ARG A 541 -25.24 5.79 1.98
N ILE A 542 -24.02 6.03 2.47
CA ILE A 542 -23.76 6.95 3.59
C ILE A 542 -24.04 8.39 3.15
N ALA A 543 -23.63 8.78 1.95
CA ALA A 543 -23.89 10.11 1.43
C ALA A 543 -25.40 10.39 1.34
N LYS A 544 -26.19 9.41 0.89
CA LYS A 544 -27.66 9.49 0.91
C LYS A 544 -28.21 9.70 2.32
N SER A 545 -27.81 8.87 3.28
CA SER A 545 -28.23 8.98 4.68
C SER A 545 -27.93 10.36 5.29
N VAL A 546 -26.72 10.88 5.07
CA VAL A 546 -26.30 12.20 5.56
C VAL A 546 -27.09 13.32 4.90
N CYS A 547 -27.29 13.26 3.58
CA CYS A 547 -28.10 14.24 2.85
C CYS A 547 -29.56 14.23 3.32
N ASP A 548 -30.17 13.05 3.48
CA ASP A 548 -31.57 12.92 3.91
C ASP A 548 -31.77 13.56 5.30
N ARG A 549 -30.86 13.31 6.25
CA ARG A 549 -30.89 13.98 7.57
C ARG A 549 -30.67 15.48 7.51
N TYR A 550 -29.65 15.92 6.77
CA TYR A 550 -29.35 17.36 6.66
C TYR A 550 -30.48 18.14 5.96
N ASN A 551 -31.25 17.47 5.11
CA ASN A 551 -32.37 18.04 4.38
C ASN A 551 -33.72 17.87 5.10
N GLU A 552 -33.74 17.24 6.28
CA GLU A 552 -34.95 17.07 7.06
C GLU A 552 -35.57 18.44 7.40
N GLY A 553 -36.89 18.57 7.17
CA GLY A 553 -37.62 19.82 7.36
C GLY A 553 -37.43 20.88 6.26
N LYS A 554 -36.58 20.65 5.24
CA LYS A 554 -36.42 21.56 4.09
C LYS A 554 -37.42 21.20 2.99
N VAL A 555 -38.02 22.22 2.37
CA VAL A 555 -38.96 22.04 1.26
C VAL A 555 -38.20 21.59 0.00
N LYS A 556 -38.84 20.83 -0.88
CA LYS A 556 -38.28 20.48 -2.19
C LYS A 556 -37.95 21.74 -3.00
N GLY A 557 -36.82 21.73 -3.70
CA GLY A 557 -36.32 22.87 -4.48
C GLY A 557 -35.67 24.00 -3.66
N ASP A 558 -35.55 23.87 -2.33
CA ASP A 558 -34.84 24.84 -1.50
C ASP A 558 -33.32 24.85 -1.84
N PRO A 559 -32.73 26.00 -2.20
CA PRO A 559 -31.31 26.09 -2.56
C PRO A 559 -30.34 25.75 -1.41
N SER A 560 -30.81 25.73 -0.17
CA SER A 560 -30.03 25.36 1.02
C SER A 560 -29.96 23.85 1.27
N ARG A 561 -30.65 23.04 0.46
CA ARG A 561 -30.55 21.58 0.51
C ARG A 561 -29.15 21.11 0.11
N ALA A 562 -28.65 20.09 0.80
CA ALA A 562 -27.46 19.38 0.35
C ALA A 562 -27.80 18.46 -0.81
N ARG A 563 -27.00 18.53 -1.87
CA ARG A 563 -26.97 17.52 -2.93
C ARG A 563 -26.00 16.40 -2.61
N ARG A 564 -26.37 15.18 -2.98
CA ARG A 564 -25.54 13.98 -2.90
C ARG A 564 -24.35 14.11 -3.86
N PRO A 565 -23.13 13.77 -3.42
CA PRO A 565 -21.99 13.69 -4.32
C PRO A 565 -22.18 12.59 -5.37
N LEU A 566 -21.68 12.83 -6.58
CA LEU A 566 -21.62 11.83 -7.63
C LEU A 566 -20.52 10.81 -7.34
N VAL A 567 -20.92 9.61 -6.92
CA VAL A 567 -20.04 8.45 -6.71
C VAL A 567 -20.03 7.60 -7.97
N VAL A 568 -18.86 7.42 -8.59
CA VAL A 568 -18.71 6.64 -9.83
C VAL A 568 -17.75 5.47 -9.59
N ARG A 569 -18.19 4.26 -9.92
CA ARG A 569 -17.34 3.07 -10.01
C ARG A 569 -16.78 2.95 -11.43
N GLY A 570 -15.46 3.10 -11.60
CA GLY A 570 -14.82 3.03 -12.91
C GLY A 570 -14.27 1.65 -13.23
N HIS A 571 -14.74 1.02 -14.31
CA HIS A 571 -14.13 -0.14 -14.95
C HIS A 571 -13.43 0.26 -16.27
N ASN A 572 -12.71 -0.65 -16.91
CA ASN A 572 -12.16 -0.40 -18.24
C ASN A 572 -13.24 0.19 -19.18
N VAL A 573 -12.94 1.33 -19.83
CA VAL A 573 -13.94 2.09 -20.59
C VAL A 573 -14.50 1.29 -21.76
N ALA A 574 -13.71 0.44 -22.41
CA ALA A 574 -14.21 -0.45 -23.46
C ALA A 574 -15.20 -1.49 -22.91
N HIS A 575 -14.94 -2.00 -21.70
CA HIS A 575 -15.90 -2.89 -21.02
C HIS A 575 -17.18 -2.15 -20.61
N GLU A 576 -17.10 -0.88 -20.18
CA GLU A 576 -18.29 -0.06 -19.88
C GLU A 576 -19.11 0.21 -21.15
N THR A 577 -18.46 0.53 -22.28
CA THR A 577 -19.13 0.71 -23.57
C THR A 577 -19.84 -0.56 -24.02
N GLU A 578 -19.16 -1.71 -23.97
CA GLU A 578 -19.77 -3.00 -24.30
C GLU A 578 -20.94 -3.33 -23.36
N ALA A 579 -20.81 -3.03 -22.06
CA ALA A 579 -21.87 -3.24 -21.09
C ALA A 579 -23.13 -2.42 -21.42
N VAL A 580 -22.99 -1.16 -21.84
CA VAL A 580 -24.12 -0.33 -22.30
C VAL A 580 -24.87 -1.04 -23.44
N TRP A 581 -24.17 -1.44 -24.49
CA TRP A 581 -24.81 -2.05 -25.67
C TRP A 581 -25.46 -3.40 -25.36
N GLN A 582 -24.81 -4.22 -24.54
CA GLN A 582 -25.38 -5.50 -24.08
C GLN A 582 -26.66 -5.29 -23.26
N MET A 583 -26.70 -4.26 -22.41
CA MET A 583 -27.88 -3.95 -21.61
C MET A 583 -29.05 -3.47 -22.47
N LEU A 584 -28.79 -2.67 -23.50
CA LEU A 584 -29.82 -2.24 -24.46
C LEU A 584 -30.36 -3.40 -25.29
N ARG A 585 -29.51 -4.38 -25.61
CA ARG A 585 -29.92 -5.59 -26.33
C ARG A 585 -30.75 -6.56 -25.48
N HIS A 586 -30.49 -6.60 -24.17
CA HIS A 586 -31.11 -7.54 -23.24
C HIS A 586 -31.57 -6.87 -21.93
N PRO A 587 -32.60 -6.01 -21.98
CA PRO A 587 -33.00 -5.15 -20.86
C PRO A 587 -33.55 -5.90 -19.63
N ASP A 588 -34.04 -7.14 -19.81
CA ASP A 588 -34.66 -7.96 -18.75
C ASP A 588 -33.66 -8.83 -17.96
N ARG A 589 -32.39 -8.90 -18.38
CA ARG A 589 -31.41 -9.81 -17.74
C ARG A 589 -30.82 -9.20 -16.48
N ASP A 590 -31.03 -9.89 -15.35
CA ASP A 590 -30.29 -9.62 -14.10
C ASP A 590 -28.81 -9.96 -14.31
N THR A 591 -28.01 -8.91 -14.31
CA THR A 591 -26.70 -8.86 -14.94
C THR A 591 -25.64 -9.49 -14.06
N VAL A 592 -25.10 -10.63 -14.52
CA VAL A 592 -23.70 -11.01 -14.35
C VAL A 592 -23.25 -11.48 -15.74
N PHE A 593 -22.89 -10.54 -16.61
CA PHE A 593 -22.32 -10.93 -17.90
C PHE A 593 -20.85 -11.26 -17.71
N SER A 594 -20.57 -12.56 -17.61
CA SER A 594 -19.23 -13.13 -17.72
C SER A 594 -18.82 -13.20 -19.19
N GLY A 595 -18.53 -12.05 -19.82
CA GLY A 595 -17.93 -12.04 -21.16
C GLY A 595 -16.57 -12.77 -21.18
N ASN A 596 -15.86 -12.73 -20.05
CA ASN A 596 -14.59 -13.40 -19.79
C ASN A 596 -14.48 -13.94 -18.33
N GLY A 597 -15.60 -14.21 -17.65
CA GLY A 597 -15.55 -14.71 -16.26
C GLY A 597 -15.44 -13.65 -15.15
N ILE A 598 -15.33 -12.36 -15.48
CA ILE A 598 -15.35 -11.27 -14.47
C ILE A 598 -16.80 -10.97 -14.07
N ALA A 599 -17.12 -11.14 -12.78
CA ALA A 599 -18.37 -10.65 -12.21
C ALA A 599 -18.36 -9.11 -12.21
N TRP A 600 -19.02 -8.50 -13.18
CA TRP A 600 -19.17 -7.05 -13.27
C TRP A 600 -20.33 -6.56 -12.40
N ASN A 601 -20.05 -5.63 -11.49
CA ASN A 601 -21.08 -5.00 -10.67
C ASN A 601 -21.62 -3.73 -11.35
N ARG A 602 -22.88 -3.79 -11.76
CA ARG A 602 -23.60 -2.68 -12.40
C ARG A 602 -23.63 -1.40 -11.59
N HIS A 603 -23.86 -1.52 -10.28
CA HIS A 603 -24.35 -0.40 -9.51
C HIS A 603 -23.29 0.69 -9.39
N LEU A 604 -23.66 1.93 -9.73
CA LEU A 604 -22.78 3.12 -9.76
C LEU A 604 -21.68 3.11 -10.84
N SER A 605 -21.68 2.13 -11.76
CA SER A 605 -20.72 2.11 -12.87
C SER A 605 -20.89 3.32 -13.80
N VAL A 606 -19.92 3.56 -14.69
CA VAL A 606 -20.04 4.62 -15.71
C VAL A 606 -21.23 4.34 -16.64
N ALA A 607 -21.38 3.09 -17.09
CA ALA A 607 -22.52 2.63 -17.88
C ALA A 607 -23.86 2.80 -17.13
N TYR A 608 -23.89 2.53 -15.82
CA TYR A 608 -25.08 2.75 -14.99
C TYR A 608 -25.51 4.22 -14.99
N TRP A 609 -24.59 5.14 -14.71
CA TRP A 609 -24.91 6.58 -14.71
C TRP A 609 -25.32 7.08 -16.09
N PHE A 610 -24.70 6.57 -17.15
CA PHE A 610 -25.11 6.85 -18.53
C PHE A 610 -26.59 6.47 -18.79
N LEU A 611 -27.00 5.28 -18.36
CA LEU A 611 -28.38 4.82 -18.50
C LEU A 611 -29.37 5.59 -17.62
N VAL A 612 -28.96 6.03 -16.42
CA VAL A 612 -29.76 6.93 -15.56
C VAL A 612 -30.03 8.25 -16.28
N LEU A 613 -29.00 8.86 -16.89
CA LEU A 613 -29.12 10.14 -17.61
C LEU A 613 -30.05 10.04 -18.83
N LEU A 614 -30.07 8.88 -19.50
CA LEU A 614 -30.95 8.60 -20.63
C LEU A 614 -32.37 8.12 -20.25
N ARG A 615 -32.71 8.11 -18.95
CA ARG A 615 -34.03 7.69 -18.44
C ARG A 615 -34.38 6.23 -18.78
N SER A 616 -33.37 5.36 -18.82
CA SER A 616 -33.57 3.94 -19.17
C SER A 616 -34.62 3.26 -18.28
N GLN A 617 -35.45 2.41 -18.89
CA GLN A 617 -36.40 1.54 -18.19
C GLN A 617 -35.81 0.17 -17.85
N ALA A 618 -34.51 -0.05 -18.11
CA ALA A 618 -33.84 -1.32 -17.83
C ALA A 618 -33.89 -1.66 -16.33
N LYS A 619 -34.02 -2.96 -16.04
CA LYS A 619 -34.16 -3.45 -14.66
C LYS A 619 -32.94 -3.07 -13.81
N GLY A 620 -33.19 -2.41 -12.67
CA GLY A 620 -32.17 -1.99 -11.71
C GLY A 620 -31.58 -0.60 -11.95
N ILE A 621 -32.00 0.10 -13.01
CA ILE A 621 -31.67 1.52 -13.23
C ILE A 621 -32.71 2.39 -12.53
N ARG A 622 -32.24 3.36 -11.73
CA ARG A 622 -33.12 4.33 -11.05
C ARG A 622 -33.27 5.59 -11.89
N GLN A 623 -34.30 6.38 -11.59
CA GLN A 623 -34.41 7.74 -12.14
C GLN A 623 -33.55 8.72 -11.36
N LEU A 624 -33.15 9.81 -12.03
CA LEU A 624 -32.43 10.92 -11.42
C LEU A 624 -33.35 11.66 -10.44
N ASP A 625 -32.86 11.90 -9.23
CA ASP A 625 -33.57 12.53 -8.13
C ASP A 625 -33.17 14.01 -7.98
N GLU A 626 -34.03 14.84 -7.38
CA GLU A 626 -33.78 16.26 -7.19
C GLU A 626 -32.53 16.53 -6.34
N ASP A 627 -32.24 15.68 -5.34
CA ASP A 627 -31.08 15.84 -4.47
C ASP A 627 -29.81 15.18 -5.05
N ASP A 628 -29.85 14.60 -6.25
CA ASP A 628 -28.62 14.16 -6.93
C ASP A 628 -27.73 15.36 -7.32
N SER A 629 -26.46 15.07 -7.60
CA SER A 629 -25.47 16.07 -7.99
C SER A 629 -25.99 16.94 -9.14
N GLU A 630 -25.83 18.26 -9.01
CA GLU A 630 -26.24 19.26 -10.00
C GLU A 630 -25.63 18.95 -11.38
N VAL A 631 -24.40 18.43 -11.39
CA VAL A 631 -23.68 18.13 -12.62
C VAL A 631 -24.36 17.01 -13.41
N LEU A 632 -25.02 16.05 -12.76
CA LEU A 632 -25.81 15.04 -13.48
C LEU A 632 -27.02 15.68 -14.19
N HIS A 633 -27.68 16.66 -13.56
CA HIS A 633 -28.77 17.39 -14.18
C HIS A 633 -28.28 18.22 -15.37
N GLN A 634 -27.10 18.83 -15.28
CA GLN A 634 -26.46 19.56 -16.38
C GLN A 634 -26.11 18.63 -17.55
N ILE A 635 -25.42 17.50 -17.29
CA ILE A 635 -25.08 16.52 -18.33
C ILE A 635 -26.35 15.98 -19.01
N ARG A 636 -27.43 15.75 -18.25
CA ARG A 636 -28.73 15.33 -18.82
C ARG A 636 -29.30 16.38 -19.77
N GLN A 637 -29.25 17.66 -19.41
CA GLN A 637 -29.72 18.74 -20.29
C GLN A 637 -28.89 18.82 -21.58
N GLU A 638 -27.56 18.66 -21.48
CA GLU A 638 -26.67 18.60 -22.66
C GLU A 638 -27.02 17.41 -23.57
N ILE A 639 -27.27 16.24 -22.99
CA ILE A 639 -27.72 15.05 -23.73
C ILE A 639 -29.08 15.29 -24.41
N GLU A 640 -29.99 16.02 -23.76
CA GLU A 640 -31.32 16.33 -24.30
C GLU A 640 -31.26 17.31 -25.49
N GLN A 641 -30.31 18.24 -25.49
CA GLN A 641 -30.10 19.20 -26.58
C GLN A 641 -29.42 18.59 -27.83
N ARG A 642 -28.81 17.41 -27.68
CA ARG A 642 -28.11 16.71 -28.77
C ARG A 642 -29.06 15.94 -29.68
N SER A 643 -29.25 16.42 -30.91
CA SER A 643 -30.09 15.77 -31.92
C SER A 643 -29.52 14.43 -32.40
N ASP A 644 -28.20 14.26 -32.38
CA ASP A 644 -27.52 13.01 -32.76
C ASP A 644 -27.80 11.86 -31.79
N LEU A 645 -28.29 12.15 -30.58
CA LEU A 645 -28.65 11.14 -29.58
C LEU A 645 -30.16 10.82 -29.57
N GLU A 646 -30.96 11.45 -30.44
CA GLU A 646 -32.43 11.34 -30.38
C GLU A 646 -32.92 9.89 -30.51
N LYS A 647 -32.42 9.16 -31.51
CA LYS A 647 -32.79 7.75 -31.70
C LYS A 647 -32.25 6.85 -30.61
N LEU A 648 -31.06 7.14 -30.07
CA LEU A 648 -30.50 6.40 -28.94
C LEU A 648 -31.38 6.60 -27.69
N ARG A 649 -31.87 7.82 -27.44
CA ARG A 649 -32.83 8.09 -26.36
C ARG A 649 -34.12 7.30 -26.56
N SER A 650 -34.64 7.22 -27.78
CA SER A 650 -35.83 6.43 -28.09
C SER A 650 -35.62 4.93 -27.83
N LEU A 651 -34.46 4.38 -28.21
CA LEU A 651 -34.07 3.00 -27.90
C LEU A 651 -34.02 2.77 -26.38
N VAL A 652 -33.33 3.65 -25.65
CA VAL A 652 -33.10 3.49 -24.21
C VAL A 652 -34.38 3.66 -23.40
N ALA A 653 -35.30 4.53 -23.86
CA ALA A 653 -36.63 4.72 -23.28
C ALA A 653 -37.60 3.57 -23.57
N GLY A 654 -37.23 2.65 -24.47
CA GLY A 654 -38.08 1.53 -24.91
C GLY A 654 -39.14 1.93 -25.94
N TRP A 655 -39.00 3.09 -26.58
CA TRP A 655 -39.87 3.54 -27.69
C TRP A 655 -39.44 2.96 -29.04
N MET A 656 -38.22 2.42 -29.11
CA MET A 656 -37.64 1.75 -30.27
C MET A 656 -37.01 0.42 -29.82
N THR A 657 -37.13 -0.61 -30.65
CA THR A 657 -36.49 -1.92 -30.42
C THR A 657 -35.02 -1.93 -30.86
N PHE A 658 -34.23 -2.88 -30.35
CA PHE A 658 -32.81 -2.98 -30.72
C PHE A 658 -32.63 -3.34 -32.21
N GLU A 659 -33.54 -4.12 -32.79
CA GLU A 659 -33.55 -4.46 -34.21
C GLU A 659 -33.80 -3.23 -35.10
N GLU A 660 -34.75 -2.37 -34.72
CA GLU A 660 -35.02 -1.09 -35.41
C GLU A 660 -33.83 -0.14 -35.33
N TRP A 661 -33.14 -0.10 -34.19
CA TRP A 661 -31.90 0.66 -34.02
C TRP A 661 -30.81 0.19 -34.98
N VAL A 662 -30.54 -1.12 -35.04
CA VAL A 662 -29.53 -1.69 -35.96
C VAL A 662 -29.88 -1.39 -37.42
N ALA A 663 -31.17 -1.38 -37.77
CA ALA A 663 -31.62 -1.02 -39.12
C ALA A 663 -31.37 0.45 -39.48
N CYS A 664 -31.28 1.35 -38.49
CA CYS A 664 -30.96 2.76 -38.71
C CYS A 664 -29.51 3.00 -39.17
N LYS A 665 -28.61 2.02 -38.98
CA LYS A 665 -27.16 2.10 -39.32
C LYS A 665 -26.47 3.34 -38.72
N GLU A 666 -26.93 3.79 -37.56
CA GLU A 666 -26.30 4.91 -36.85
C GLU A 666 -25.09 4.43 -36.06
N ASP A 667 -24.02 5.23 -36.13
CA ASP A 667 -22.78 5.02 -35.37
C ASP A 667 -22.64 6.13 -34.33
N VAL A 668 -23.30 5.95 -33.18
CA VAL A 668 -23.27 6.93 -32.08
C VAL A 668 -22.13 6.62 -31.13
N LYS A 669 -21.20 7.57 -31.02
CA LYS A 669 -20.08 7.50 -30.07
C LYS A 669 -20.53 7.95 -28.69
N ILE A 670 -20.59 7.02 -27.75
CA ILE A 670 -21.02 7.26 -26.37
C ILE A 670 -19.84 7.60 -25.44
N GLU A 671 -18.61 7.27 -25.85
CA GLU A 671 -17.38 7.44 -25.06
C GLU A 671 -17.15 8.88 -24.57
N PRO A 672 -17.43 9.95 -25.35
CA PRO A 672 -17.30 11.32 -24.85
C PRO A 672 -18.18 11.60 -23.64
N ILE A 673 -19.39 11.02 -23.58
CA ILE A 673 -20.34 11.20 -22.48
C ILE A 673 -19.86 10.37 -21.27
N LEU A 674 -19.43 9.13 -21.49
CA LEU A 674 -18.84 8.29 -20.44
C LEU A 674 -17.64 9.00 -19.78
N ASN A 675 -16.75 9.59 -20.60
CA ASN A 675 -15.63 10.38 -20.12
C ASN A 675 -16.06 11.64 -19.37
N SER A 676 -17.16 12.29 -19.78
CA SER A 676 -17.73 13.44 -19.06
C SER A 676 -18.19 13.04 -17.66
N ILE A 677 -18.88 11.90 -17.52
CA ILE A 677 -19.31 11.36 -16.21
C ILE A 677 -18.09 11.13 -15.31
N ILE A 678 -17.02 10.50 -15.84
CA ILE A 678 -15.79 10.23 -15.10
C ILE A 678 -15.14 11.54 -14.61
N ARG A 679 -14.97 12.53 -15.49
CA ARG A 679 -14.35 13.82 -15.14
C ARG A 679 -15.16 14.58 -14.10
N ASN A 680 -16.48 14.44 -14.15
CA ASN A 680 -17.40 15.15 -13.27
C ASN A 680 -17.70 14.43 -11.95
N ALA A 681 -17.21 13.20 -11.74
CA ALA A 681 -17.34 12.52 -10.47
C ALA A 681 -16.83 13.38 -9.30
N ASP A 682 -17.54 13.33 -8.17
CA ASP A 682 -17.06 13.87 -6.90
C ASP A 682 -16.16 12.85 -6.20
N LEU A 683 -16.52 11.57 -6.33
CA LEU A 683 -15.80 10.41 -5.81
C LEU A 683 -15.67 9.37 -6.93
N LEU A 684 -14.46 9.22 -7.48
CA LEU A 684 -14.18 8.22 -8.52
C LEU A 684 -13.49 7.00 -7.89
N CYS A 685 -14.15 5.85 -7.94
CA CYS A 685 -13.70 4.59 -7.35
C CYS A 685 -13.14 3.63 -8.41
N THR A 686 -11.83 3.39 -8.42
CA THR A 686 -11.20 2.42 -9.34
C THR A 686 -9.98 1.72 -8.74
N THR A 687 -9.58 0.58 -9.31
CA THR A 687 -8.39 -0.16 -8.84
C THR A 687 -7.11 0.53 -9.32
N PRO A 688 -5.95 0.30 -8.67
CA PRO A 688 -4.67 0.83 -9.12
C PRO A 688 -4.38 0.48 -10.59
N ALA A 689 -4.65 -0.77 -10.99
CA ALA A 689 -4.43 -1.27 -12.34
C ALA A 689 -5.25 -0.51 -13.40
N GLU A 690 -6.56 -0.35 -13.19
CA GLU A 690 -7.42 0.39 -14.12
C GLU A 690 -7.04 1.88 -14.20
N SER A 691 -6.62 2.47 -13.08
CA SER A 691 -6.22 3.89 -13.02
C SER A 691 -4.91 4.22 -13.75
N ALA A 692 -4.10 3.19 -14.07
CA ALA A 692 -2.79 3.35 -14.66
C ALA A 692 -2.77 3.18 -16.18
N GLN A 693 -3.91 2.82 -16.78
CA GLN A 693 -4.02 2.71 -18.23
C GLN A 693 -3.68 4.06 -18.87
N LYS A 694 -2.70 4.05 -19.77
CA LYS A 694 -2.26 5.23 -20.52
C LYS A 694 -3.45 5.80 -21.29
N GLU A 695 -3.52 7.13 -21.38
CA GLU A 695 -4.56 7.86 -22.11
C GLU A 695 -6.01 7.60 -21.62
N SER A 696 -6.17 7.11 -20.39
CA SER A 696 -7.49 6.94 -19.79
C SER A 696 -8.02 8.22 -19.13
N ALA A 697 -9.34 8.40 -19.14
CA ALA A 697 -10.00 9.44 -18.36
C ALA A 697 -9.72 9.31 -16.85
N TYR A 698 -9.43 8.10 -16.37
CA TYR A 698 -9.05 7.83 -14.99
C TYR A 698 -7.70 8.44 -14.61
N LEU A 699 -6.70 8.33 -15.48
CA LEU A 699 -5.39 8.93 -15.25
C LEU A 699 -5.48 10.46 -15.17
N HIS A 700 -6.24 11.08 -16.10
CA HIS A 700 -6.48 12.52 -16.07
C HIS A 700 -7.26 12.95 -14.82
N TYR A 701 -8.26 12.19 -14.39
CA TYR A 701 -8.95 12.49 -13.13
C TYR A 701 -7.99 12.42 -11.95
N LYS A 702 -7.22 11.32 -11.84
CA LYS A 702 -6.30 11.08 -10.71
C LYS A 702 -5.24 12.17 -10.56
N PHE A 703 -4.60 12.58 -11.66
CA PHE A 703 -3.45 13.50 -11.62
C PHE A 703 -3.77 14.94 -12.04
N GLY A 704 -4.90 15.17 -12.71
CA GLY A 704 -5.37 16.50 -13.06
C GLY A 704 -6.40 17.05 -12.07
N LEU A 705 -7.38 16.24 -11.66
CA LEU A 705 -8.59 16.74 -10.99
C LEU A 705 -8.70 16.40 -9.50
N ALA A 706 -8.25 15.22 -9.07
CA ALA A 706 -8.43 14.74 -7.71
C ALA A 706 -7.60 15.55 -6.70
N GLN A 707 -8.22 16.00 -5.61
CA GLN A 707 -7.64 16.80 -4.54
C GLN A 707 -7.40 16.02 -3.24
N GLY A 708 -7.95 14.81 -3.15
CA GLY A 708 -7.72 13.89 -2.04
C GLY A 708 -7.80 12.44 -2.50
N ILE A 709 -7.30 11.55 -1.67
CA ILE A 709 -7.19 10.12 -1.96
C ILE A 709 -7.82 9.30 -0.85
N LEU A 710 -8.68 8.37 -1.19
CA LEU A 710 -9.33 7.45 -0.26
C LEU A 710 -8.96 6.01 -0.62
N ILE A 711 -8.42 5.24 0.33
CA ILE A 711 -8.02 3.85 0.09
C ILE A 711 -8.71 2.94 1.10
N ASP A 712 -9.53 2.01 0.62
CA ASP A 712 -10.09 0.93 1.43
C ASP A 712 -9.21 -0.33 1.33
N GLU A 713 -9.28 -1.18 2.36
CA GLU A 713 -8.49 -2.40 2.46
C GLU A 713 -6.98 -2.16 2.25
N ALA A 714 -6.48 -1.01 2.72
CA ALA A 714 -5.11 -0.55 2.54
C ALA A 714 -4.08 -1.49 3.18
N SER A 715 -4.50 -2.35 4.12
CA SER A 715 -3.65 -3.40 4.70
C SER A 715 -3.32 -4.55 3.75
N ARG A 716 -4.05 -4.70 2.65
CA ARG A 716 -3.84 -5.71 1.60
C ARG A 716 -3.19 -5.15 0.33
N LEU A 717 -2.93 -3.85 0.29
CA LEU A 717 -2.37 -3.17 -0.86
C LEU A 717 -0.84 -3.27 -0.87
N HIS A 718 -0.21 -3.43 -2.04
CA HIS A 718 1.26 -3.33 -2.14
C HIS A 718 1.69 -1.85 -2.08
N ARG A 719 2.89 -1.55 -1.54
CA ARG A 719 3.38 -0.15 -1.51
C ARG A 719 3.53 0.49 -2.89
N ALA A 720 3.86 -0.31 -3.90
CA ALA A 720 3.87 0.12 -5.30
C ALA A 720 2.47 0.48 -5.84
N ASP A 721 1.41 -0.16 -5.35
CA ASP A 721 0.04 0.20 -5.70
C ASP A 721 -0.38 1.50 -5.04
N TYR A 722 0.04 1.71 -3.79
CA TYR A 722 -0.09 3.03 -3.17
C TYR A 722 0.64 4.10 -3.98
N ALA A 723 1.89 3.87 -4.40
CA ALA A 723 2.62 4.80 -5.26
C ALA A 723 1.85 5.13 -6.55
N CYS A 724 1.22 4.11 -7.16
CA CYS A 724 0.44 4.27 -8.38
C CYS A 724 -0.80 5.15 -8.17
N VAL A 725 -1.45 5.04 -7.02
CA VAL A 725 -2.66 5.79 -6.66
C VAL A 725 -2.31 7.19 -6.15
N ALA A 726 -1.28 7.31 -5.32
CA ALA A 726 -0.88 8.54 -4.64
C ALA A 726 -0.08 9.50 -5.52
N GLY A 727 0.61 8.97 -6.52
CA GLY A 727 1.67 9.71 -7.20
C GLY A 727 2.78 10.10 -6.22
N ASN A 728 3.52 11.15 -6.57
CA ASN A 728 4.70 11.62 -5.84
C ASN A 728 4.57 13.05 -5.29
N CYS A 729 3.38 13.63 -5.23
CA CYS A 729 3.18 15.04 -4.81
C CYS A 729 2.38 15.20 -3.50
N LEU A 730 2.25 14.14 -2.69
CA LEU A 730 1.59 14.11 -1.37
C LEU A 730 0.24 14.83 -1.32
N LEU A 731 -0.78 14.27 -1.98
CA LEU A 731 -2.17 14.69 -1.76
C LEU A 731 -2.67 14.20 -0.39
N PRO A 732 -3.59 14.94 0.27
CA PRO A 732 -4.28 14.45 1.45
C PRO A 732 -4.87 13.06 1.21
N CYS A 733 -4.65 12.14 2.15
CA CYS A 733 -4.97 10.74 1.98
C CYS A 733 -5.60 10.12 3.23
N VAL A 734 -6.77 9.51 3.06
CA VAL A 734 -7.47 8.71 4.05
C VAL A 734 -7.31 7.24 3.68
N MET A 735 -6.83 6.41 4.62
CA MET A 735 -6.62 4.98 4.40
C MET A 735 -7.28 4.17 5.51
N GLY A 736 -8.04 3.14 5.13
CA GLY A 736 -8.69 2.21 6.04
C GLY A 736 -8.26 0.77 5.79
N GLY A 737 -8.15 -0.04 6.84
CA GLY A 737 -7.92 -1.47 6.70
C GLY A 737 -7.84 -2.20 8.04
N ASP A 738 -7.90 -3.54 7.99
CA ASP A 738 -7.76 -4.37 9.17
C ASP A 738 -6.30 -4.40 9.66
N LEU A 739 -6.13 -4.51 10.98
CA LEU A 739 -4.83 -4.86 11.58
C LEU A 739 -4.50 -6.32 11.25
N ILE A 740 -3.60 -6.51 10.29
CA ILE A 740 -3.11 -7.83 9.90
C ILE A 740 -1.64 -7.93 10.31
N SER A 741 -1.26 -9.00 11.00
CA SER A 741 0.14 -9.22 11.39
C SER A 741 1.01 -9.59 10.19
N LEU A 742 2.31 -9.29 10.22
CA LEU A 742 3.26 -9.78 9.21
C LEU A 742 3.22 -11.29 9.08
N LYS A 743 3.04 -12.00 10.19
CA LYS A 743 2.95 -13.46 10.18
C LYS A 743 1.78 -13.93 9.33
N GLU A 744 0.61 -13.29 9.43
CA GLU A 744 -0.56 -13.61 8.62
C GLU A 744 -0.35 -13.23 7.15
N LEU A 745 0.22 -12.06 6.87
CA LEU A 745 0.54 -11.63 5.50
C LEU A 745 1.60 -12.55 4.84
N ARG A 746 2.60 -13.00 5.60
CA ARG A 746 3.59 -13.99 5.13
C ARG A 746 2.97 -15.33 4.77
N HIS A 747 1.95 -15.79 5.50
CA HIS A 747 1.23 -17.01 5.12
C HIS A 747 0.40 -16.83 3.85
N GLN A 748 0.04 -15.59 3.50
CA GLN A 748 -0.67 -15.24 2.27
C GLN A 748 0.29 -14.98 1.10
N ALA A 749 1.56 -14.69 1.37
CA ALA A 749 2.59 -14.44 0.36
C ALA A 749 2.96 -15.71 -0.40
N VAL A 750 2.86 -15.65 -1.74
CA VAL A 750 3.01 -16.83 -2.59
C VAL A 750 4.47 -17.28 -2.67
N THR A 751 5.44 -16.35 -2.84
CA THR A 751 6.88 -16.70 -2.98
C THR A 751 7.68 -16.55 -1.67
N GLY A 752 6.97 -16.38 -0.55
CA GLY A 752 7.51 -15.87 0.73
C GLY A 752 8.85 -16.47 1.15
N ARG A 753 8.98 -17.80 1.06
CA ARG A 753 10.19 -18.53 1.49
C ARG A 753 10.66 -19.56 0.47
N GLU A 754 10.19 -19.43 -0.77
CA GLU A 754 10.51 -20.39 -1.82
C GLU A 754 11.98 -20.30 -2.24
N LYS A 755 12.59 -21.46 -2.47
CA LYS A 755 13.98 -21.59 -2.85
C LYS A 755 14.11 -22.46 -4.10
N ASN A 756 15.10 -22.15 -4.92
CA ASN A 756 15.49 -23.04 -5.99
C ASN A 756 16.24 -24.28 -5.46
N ARG A 757 16.53 -25.23 -6.35
CA ARG A 757 17.25 -26.49 -6.03
C ARG A 757 18.65 -26.29 -5.42
N LEU A 758 19.26 -25.11 -5.60
CA LEU A 758 20.57 -24.75 -5.05
C LEU A 758 20.46 -24.08 -3.66
N GLY A 759 19.23 -23.87 -3.16
CA GLY A 759 18.95 -23.27 -1.87
C GLY A 759 18.95 -21.73 -1.87
N TYR A 760 18.99 -21.09 -3.06
CA TYR A 760 18.84 -19.64 -3.17
C TYR A 760 17.37 -19.25 -3.14
N PHE A 761 17.04 -18.17 -2.43
CA PHE A 761 15.69 -17.63 -2.42
C PHE A 761 15.32 -17.03 -3.78
N TYR A 762 14.08 -17.25 -4.23
CA TYR A 762 13.55 -16.58 -5.41
C TYR A 762 13.31 -15.09 -5.14
N ASN A 763 12.76 -14.77 -3.97
CA ASN A 763 12.50 -13.40 -3.53
C ASN A 763 13.24 -13.10 -2.22
N ARG A 764 14.32 -12.30 -2.32
CA ARG A 764 15.13 -11.83 -1.18
C ARG A 764 14.44 -10.73 -0.37
N HIS A 765 13.38 -10.12 -0.92
CA HIS A 765 12.58 -9.05 -0.33
C HIS A 765 11.15 -9.46 -0.02
N ALA A 766 10.86 -10.77 0.06
CA ALA A 766 9.49 -11.24 0.21
C ALA A 766 8.81 -10.68 1.47
N ASP A 767 9.57 -10.50 2.55
CA ASP A 767 9.09 -9.89 3.79
C ASP A 767 8.80 -8.38 3.65
N ASP A 768 9.55 -7.66 2.82
CA ASP A 768 9.26 -6.25 2.50
C ASP A 768 8.09 -6.10 1.53
N GLY A 769 7.90 -7.08 0.63
CA GLY A 769 6.82 -7.11 -0.35
C GLY A 769 5.44 -7.33 0.24
N VAL A 770 5.35 -7.91 1.44
CA VAL A 770 4.08 -8.05 2.16
C VAL A 770 3.73 -6.84 3.02
N ILE A 771 4.66 -5.90 3.23
CA ILE A 771 4.38 -4.69 3.99
C ILE A 771 3.46 -3.80 3.17
N SER A 772 2.25 -3.60 3.68
CA SER A 772 1.27 -2.69 3.09
C SER A 772 1.58 -1.23 3.41
N PRO A 773 1.07 -0.25 2.64
CA PRO A 773 1.25 1.17 2.94
C PRO A 773 0.71 1.55 4.32
N LEU A 774 -0.44 0.99 4.72
CA LEU A 774 -1.02 1.22 6.05
C LEU A 774 -0.05 0.75 7.14
N MET A 775 0.45 -0.48 7.03
CA MET A 775 1.40 -1.03 7.99
C MET A 775 2.72 -0.23 8.01
N PHE A 776 3.20 0.21 6.85
CA PHE A 776 4.42 1.00 6.73
C PHE A 776 4.28 2.33 7.47
N PHE A 777 3.25 3.13 7.16
CA PHE A 777 3.04 4.43 7.82
C PHE A 777 2.80 4.29 9.32
N GLN A 778 2.09 3.24 9.74
CA GLN A 778 1.98 2.89 11.15
C GLN A 778 3.34 2.63 11.78
N ALA A 779 4.18 1.78 11.19
CA ALA A 779 5.50 1.44 11.72
C ALA A 779 6.48 2.62 11.71
N SER A 780 6.26 3.58 10.79
CA SER A 780 6.99 4.85 10.71
C SER A 780 6.50 5.89 11.72
N GLY A 781 5.48 5.62 12.52
CA GLY A 781 5.02 6.49 13.60
C GLY A 781 3.88 7.45 13.25
N ILE A 782 3.21 7.28 12.11
CA ILE A 782 2.04 8.11 11.79
C ILE A 782 0.86 7.71 12.71
N PRO A 783 0.15 8.69 13.32
CA PRO A 783 -0.98 8.41 14.21
C PRO A 783 -2.11 7.64 13.53
N VAL A 784 -2.81 6.81 14.31
CA VAL A 784 -3.86 5.92 13.82
C VAL A 784 -5.12 6.04 14.66
N TYR A 785 -6.27 6.17 14.00
CA TYR A 785 -7.57 5.95 14.61
C TYR A 785 -7.83 4.45 14.77
N ARG A 786 -7.92 3.96 15.99
CA ARG A 786 -8.35 2.58 16.27
C ARG A 786 -9.82 2.59 16.69
N LEU A 787 -10.60 1.73 16.05
CA LEU A 787 -11.99 1.50 16.47
C LEU A 787 -12.02 0.78 17.81
N ALA A 788 -12.35 1.51 18.88
CA ALA A 788 -12.56 0.95 20.20
C ALA A 788 -13.95 0.31 20.28
N GLY A 789 -14.03 -0.98 20.61
CA GLY A 789 -15.30 -1.61 20.97
C GLY A 789 -15.39 -3.07 20.58
N GLN A 790 -15.22 -3.97 21.56
CA GLN A 790 -15.73 -5.33 21.48
C GLN A 790 -17.27 -5.25 21.51
N LEU A 791 -17.95 -5.53 20.39
CA LEU A 791 -19.33 -6.00 20.53
C LEU A 791 -19.22 -7.41 21.06
N GLN A 792 -19.35 -7.54 22.38
CA GLN A 792 -19.64 -8.82 22.98
C GLN A 792 -20.92 -9.33 22.32
N ASN A 793 -20.80 -10.32 21.43
CA ASN A 793 -21.91 -11.21 21.16
C ASN A 793 -22.24 -11.86 22.51
N PRO A 794 -23.46 -11.68 23.07
CA PRO A 794 -23.87 -12.39 24.27
C PRO A 794 -24.05 -13.86 23.88
N GLY A 795 -22.99 -14.66 23.92
CA GLY A 795 -23.05 -16.05 23.49
C GLY A 795 -21.75 -16.86 23.51
N GLN A 796 -20.56 -16.23 23.62
CA GLN A 796 -19.33 -16.98 23.86
C GLN A 796 -19.01 -16.99 25.35
N LEU A 797 -19.50 -18.05 26.02
CA LEU A 797 -19.06 -18.46 27.35
C LEU A 797 -17.52 -18.44 27.41
N GLN A 798 -16.99 -17.67 28.36
CA GLN A 798 -15.60 -17.76 28.79
C GLN A 798 -15.33 -19.20 29.24
N ILE A 799 -14.49 -19.93 28.50
CA ILE A 799 -13.86 -21.14 29.02
C ILE A 799 -12.71 -20.67 29.91
N PRO A 800 -12.67 -21.02 31.21
CA PRO A 800 -11.61 -20.60 32.11
C PRO A 800 -10.26 -21.12 31.64
N GLU A 801 -9.23 -20.28 31.73
CA GLU A 801 -7.84 -20.66 31.48
C GLU A 801 -7.39 -21.79 32.43
N GLY A 802 -7.28 -23.01 31.90
CA GLY A 802 -6.55 -24.11 32.54
C GLY A 802 -5.06 -24.06 32.19
N PRO A 803 -4.19 -24.64 33.03
CA PRO A 803 -2.74 -24.49 32.91
C PRO A 803 -2.20 -25.11 31.62
N ARG A 804 -1.32 -24.35 30.93
CA ARG A 804 -0.69 -24.70 29.65
C ARG A 804 0.10 -26.03 29.77
N PRO A 805 -0.12 -27.03 28.89
CA PRO A 805 0.73 -28.21 28.85
C PRO A 805 2.06 -27.90 28.17
N LEU A 806 3.14 -28.38 28.77
CA LEU A 806 4.51 -28.36 28.25
C LEU A 806 4.61 -29.03 26.87
N LYS A 807 5.28 -28.34 25.95
CA LYS A 807 5.68 -28.83 24.62
C LYS A 807 6.43 -30.17 24.74
N ARG A 808 5.91 -31.24 24.14
CA ARG A 808 6.70 -32.45 23.82
C ARG A 808 6.99 -32.53 22.32
N SER A 809 8.29 -32.65 22.06
CA SER A 809 8.99 -32.96 20.81
C SER A 809 8.35 -34.11 20.04
N TRP A 810 8.05 -33.90 18.76
CA TRP A 810 7.76 -34.95 17.77
C TRP A 810 8.97 -35.11 16.84
N TYR A 811 9.88 -35.99 17.25
CA TYR A 811 10.80 -36.74 16.40
C TYR A 811 10.83 -38.16 16.97
N GLU A 812 10.96 -39.16 16.10
CA GLU A 812 10.99 -40.62 16.37
C GLU A 812 9.65 -41.37 16.27
N ARG A 813 9.35 -41.87 15.06
CA ARG A 813 9.14 -43.32 14.81
C ARG A 813 8.76 -43.60 13.35
N THR A 814 9.75 -43.98 12.55
CA THR A 814 9.58 -44.90 11.41
C THR A 814 10.77 -45.84 11.37
N ALA A 815 10.61 -46.99 12.01
CA ALA A 815 11.40 -48.19 11.77
C ALA A 815 10.47 -49.39 11.99
N GLY A 816 10.23 -50.17 10.92
CA GLY A 816 9.72 -51.54 10.99
C GLY A 816 8.23 -51.73 10.70
N ARG A 817 7.86 -51.78 9.41
CA ARG A 817 7.45 -53.00 8.68
C ARG A 817 7.07 -52.67 7.25
#